data_AF-A0AAE9FAD0-F1
#
_entry.id   AF-A0AAE9FAD0-F1
#
_cell.length_a   1.000
_cell.length_b   1.000
_cell.length_c   1.000
_cell.angle_alpha   90.00
_cell.angle_beta   90.00
_cell.angle_gamma   90.00
#
_symmetry.space_group_name_H-M   'P 1'
#
loop_
_entity.id
_entity.type
_entity.pdbx_description
1 polymer ?
#
loop_
_entity_poly.entity_id
_entity_poly.type
_entity_poly.pdbx_seq_one_letter_code
_entity_poly.pdbx_strand_id
1 'polypeptide(L)'
;MPEKMLFVSILISHFSACLTQPDFFDRPPPPDWFFPGPPPPPRPWGPPPPWHRRGPPPFGPPPPWGRPPPPWRRPPWHRRPPWDFPLPPPPPSLNPPPPEPQQDQPQVVFSQDIDKVVNSVNQNTAAFQRPSESYDKVIQIMSSYFNRKSGSQYDMNAVIPSTGIANNEMAANGKIAAIMFESDMALTVAQMNKVAKNGFRVKRKMNLNGTTWSRNIPYRFLGTDANWQTQITNALRYYERNSCIRFLLNGAGSDYLVFNQGEGCYSSVGQLGGAQEISIGYGCETLGIITHEVGHALGFWHEQARPERDSYVRINRQNAINGLEGQFDRRSWSEVNEYSLPYDYGSVMHYGPKSFSRSSTLNTVEPTDAAFISTIGNRIEPSFLDLKLLNTAFCSNICTNRINCQHGGYPDPNNCGQCKCPSGLEGTYCERLQTSNCGVELPRADYTWRNISYSGSSDCYWRIVAANGGNVRFEITYVMYRCSPVCEEFVEIKAEYTHEATGYRQCCRAVLGERISKGNSVLIISKATQNSQFVLRYRADGNAPAPRPAPAPRPAPVRVPPPRSFSLQWSGWTGCSENCGSCGTQFRTRCTSTTDCSRPVRQTRVCNTQPCAQGATRGKRSVLEEQIAPRVKRYGEWCCARFVLSRGVCVPVRNG
;
A
#
# COMPACT_ATOMS: atom_id res chain seq x y z
N MET A 1 61.13 0.28 -21.29
CA MET A 1 61.82 -0.95 -20.88
C MET A 1 60.97 -1.65 -19.82
N PRO A 2 60.91 -2.98 -19.86
CA PRO A 2 59.65 -3.70 -19.74
C PRO A 2 59.62 -4.65 -18.54
N GLU A 3 58.43 -5.09 -18.15
CA GLU A 3 58.09 -6.51 -17.98
C GLU A 3 56.59 -6.63 -17.70
N LYS A 4 55.99 -7.72 -18.21
CA LYS A 4 54.56 -8.09 -18.14
C LYS A 4 53.66 -7.63 -19.31
N MET A 5 54.16 -7.82 -20.53
CA MET A 5 53.34 -8.24 -21.68
C MET A 5 53.68 -9.70 -21.99
N LEU A 6 53.01 -10.67 -21.35
CA LEU A 6 53.06 -12.07 -21.78
C LEU A 6 51.94 -12.93 -21.17
N PHE A 7 50.67 -12.55 -21.26
CA PHE A 7 49.56 -13.46 -20.89
C PHE A 7 48.22 -13.19 -21.60
N VAL A 8 48.22 -12.45 -22.72
CA VAL A 8 46.99 -12.11 -23.47
C VAL A 8 46.89 -12.86 -24.82
N SER A 9 47.88 -13.67 -25.20
CA SER A 9 47.92 -14.31 -26.53
C SER A 9 47.46 -15.78 -26.57
N ILE A 10 46.75 -16.30 -25.56
CA ILE A 10 46.31 -17.72 -25.53
C ILE A 10 44.78 -17.90 -25.45
N LEU A 11 43.98 -16.83 -25.36
CA LEU A 11 42.50 -16.95 -25.28
C LEU A 11 41.73 -16.48 -26.52
N ILE A 12 42.42 -16.17 -27.62
CA ILE A 12 41.81 -15.80 -28.91
C ILE A 12 42.23 -16.82 -29.97
N SER A 13 41.86 -18.09 -29.77
CA SER A 13 42.02 -19.14 -30.78
C SER A 13 41.13 -20.37 -30.56
N HIS A 14 40.07 -20.28 -29.76
CA HIS A 14 39.14 -21.40 -29.49
C HIS A 14 37.64 -21.09 -29.68
N PHE A 15 37.30 -19.99 -30.36
CA PHE A 15 35.89 -19.59 -30.57
C PHE A 15 35.46 -19.44 -32.04
N SER A 16 36.14 -20.14 -32.97
CA SER A 16 35.71 -20.26 -34.37
C SER A 16 35.91 -21.68 -34.89
N ALA A 17 35.11 -22.63 -34.41
CA ALA A 17 34.83 -23.89 -35.10
C ALA A 17 33.74 -24.68 -34.35
N CYS A 18 32.47 -24.50 -34.73
CA CYS A 18 31.43 -25.55 -34.79
C CYS A 18 30.08 -24.92 -35.12
N LEU A 19 29.92 -24.50 -36.37
CA LEU A 19 28.62 -24.33 -37.02
C LEU A 19 28.73 -24.98 -38.40
N THR A 20 28.58 -26.29 -38.45
CA THR A 20 28.17 -27.02 -39.66
C THR A 20 27.72 -28.44 -39.31
N GLN A 21 26.40 -28.65 -39.47
CA GLN A 21 25.78 -29.83 -40.07
C GLN A 21 25.40 -31.06 -39.22
N PRO A 22 24.34 -31.78 -39.68
CA PRO A 22 23.29 -32.38 -38.86
C PRO A 22 23.49 -33.89 -38.70
N ASP A 23 22.83 -34.50 -37.73
CA ASP A 23 22.15 -35.80 -37.94
C ASP A 23 21.25 -36.15 -36.78
N PHE A 24 20.08 -36.64 -37.17
CA PHE A 24 18.87 -36.89 -36.43
C PHE A 24 18.62 -38.41 -36.59
N PHE A 25 18.25 -39.09 -35.50
CA PHE A 25 17.93 -40.53 -35.41
C PHE A 25 19.10 -41.53 -35.47
N ASP A 26 19.44 -42.11 -34.32
CA ASP A 26 19.46 -43.57 -34.11
C ASP A 26 20.26 -43.93 -32.86
N ARG A 27 19.59 -44.10 -31.70
CA ARG A 27 19.96 -45.11 -30.67
C ARG A 27 18.73 -45.51 -29.83
N PRO A 28 18.50 -46.82 -29.60
CA PRO A 28 17.36 -47.33 -28.82
C PRO A 28 17.63 -47.25 -27.31
N PRO A 29 16.59 -47.17 -26.46
CA PRO A 29 16.75 -47.21 -25.01
C PRO A 29 16.86 -48.66 -24.47
N PRO A 30 17.59 -48.88 -23.35
CA PRO A 30 17.67 -50.18 -22.67
C PRO A 30 16.37 -50.54 -21.92
N PRO A 31 16.12 -51.85 -21.64
CA PRO A 31 14.83 -52.35 -21.20
C PRO A 31 14.63 -52.29 -19.67
N ASP A 32 13.34 -52.33 -19.30
CA ASP A 32 12.79 -52.81 -18.02
C ASP A 32 12.92 -51.94 -16.76
N TRP A 33 12.04 -50.93 -16.59
CA TRP A 33 11.46 -50.62 -15.27
C TRP A 33 9.95 -50.31 -15.40
N PHE A 34 9.16 -51.00 -14.59
CA PHE A 34 7.71 -51.12 -14.60
C PHE A 34 6.95 -49.79 -14.41
N PHE A 35 5.91 -49.56 -15.22
CA PHE A 35 4.87 -48.56 -14.96
C PHE A 35 3.78 -49.13 -14.03
N PRO A 36 3.37 -48.43 -12.95
CA PRO A 36 2.06 -48.64 -12.36
C PRO A 36 1.01 -47.91 -13.20
N GLY A 37 -0.06 -48.61 -13.58
CA GLY A 37 -1.15 -48.09 -14.41
C GLY A 37 -1.93 -46.93 -13.75
N PRO A 38 -2.76 -46.22 -14.54
CA PRO A 38 -3.49 -45.04 -14.08
C PRO A 38 -4.56 -45.37 -13.03
N PRO A 39 -4.84 -44.47 -12.07
CA PRO A 39 -5.86 -44.68 -11.04
C PRO A 39 -7.27 -44.62 -11.63
N PRO A 40 -8.26 -45.29 -11.01
CA PRO A 40 -9.65 -45.30 -11.49
C PRO A 40 -10.33 -43.93 -11.30
N PRO A 41 -11.36 -43.61 -12.12
CA PRO A 41 -12.03 -42.32 -12.09
C PRO A 41 -12.81 -42.08 -10.77
N PRO A 42 -12.95 -40.82 -10.33
CA PRO A 42 -13.63 -40.48 -9.08
C PRO A 42 -15.13 -40.74 -9.15
N ARG A 43 -15.71 -41.26 -8.05
CA ARG A 43 -17.15 -41.45 -7.88
C ARG A 43 -17.88 -40.08 -7.81
N PRO A 44 -19.11 -39.95 -8.31
CA PRO A 44 -19.87 -38.71 -8.22
C PRO A 44 -20.27 -38.38 -6.78
N TRP A 45 -20.13 -37.12 -6.40
CA TRP A 45 -20.57 -36.56 -5.13
C TRP A 45 -22.10 -36.55 -5.04
N GLY A 46 -22.65 -37.09 -3.95
CA GLY A 46 -24.06 -36.95 -3.60
C GLY A 46 -24.41 -35.50 -3.20
N PRO A 47 -25.69 -35.09 -3.32
CA PRO A 47 -26.10 -33.70 -3.10
C PRO A 47 -25.99 -33.28 -1.62
N PRO A 48 -25.63 -32.02 -1.34
CA PRO A 48 -25.54 -31.50 0.03
C PRO A 48 -26.93 -31.20 0.64
N PRO A 49 -27.07 -31.27 1.99
CA PRO A 49 -28.33 -30.97 2.67
C PRO A 49 -28.68 -29.47 2.65
N PRO A 50 -29.97 -29.10 2.79
CA PRO A 50 -30.46 -27.75 2.52
C PRO A 50 -30.10 -26.73 3.60
N TRP A 51 -29.70 -25.55 3.13
CA TRP A 51 -29.36 -24.36 3.93
C TRP A 51 -30.63 -23.67 4.46
N HIS A 52 -30.74 -23.55 5.79
CA HIS A 52 -31.68 -22.61 6.40
C HIS A 52 -31.16 -21.17 6.26
N ARG A 53 -31.87 -20.36 5.47
CA ARG A 53 -31.74 -18.90 5.44
C ARG A 53 -32.17 -18.33 6.80
N ARG A 54 -31.25 -17.72 7.54
CA ARG A 54 -31.58 -16.67 8.52
C ARG A 54 -30.85 -15.40 8.09
N GLY A 55 -31.62 -14.37 7.75
CA GLY A 55 -31.09 -13.04 7.45
C GLY A 55 -30.50 -12.37 8.69
N PRO A 56 -29.69 -11.31 8.52
CA PRO A 56 -29.05 -10.61 9.62
C PRO A 56 -30.08 -9.78 10.42
N PRO A 57 -29.97 -9.68 11.76
CA PRO A 57 -30.79 -8.77 12.54
C PRO A 57 -30.30 -7.31 12.39
N PRO A 58 -31.17 -6.31 12.60
CA PRO A 58 -30.84 -4.90 12.40
C PRO A 58 -29.90 -4.36 13.48
N PHE A 59 -29.00 -3.46 13.05
CA PHE A 59 -28.10 -2.70 13.91
C PHE A 59 -28.87 -1.67 14.74
N GLY A 60 -28.84 -1.80 16.06
CA GLY A 60 -29.19 -0.72 17.00
C GLY A 60 -27.97 0.18 17.30
N PRO A 61 -28.18 1.45 17.68
CA PRO A 61 -27.09 2.40 17.94
C PRO A 61 -26.32 2.08 19.23
N PRO A 62 -25.04 2.49 19.35
CA PRO A 62 -24.16 2.11 20.45
C PRO A 62 -24.45 2.91 21.74
N PRO A 63 -24.27 2.30 22.94
CA PRO A 63 -24.42 2.99 24.21
C PRO A 63 -23.15 3.79 24.60
N PRO A 64 -23.29 4.87 25.38
CA PRO A 64 -22.18 5.71 25.83
C PRO A 64 -21.33 5.05 26.93
N TRP A 65 -20.03 5.40 26.92
CA TRP A 65 -18.96 4.87 27.75
C TRP A 65 -19.12 5.18 29.25
N GLY A 66 -18.89 4.17 30.09
CA GLY A 66 -18.52 4.37 31.50
C GLY A 66 -19.21 3.43 32.50
N ARG A 67 -18.65 2.23 32.73
CA ARG A 67 -18.57 1.48 34.01
C ARG A 67 -18.10 0.03 33.76
N PRO A 68 -17.25 -0.57 34.62
CA PRO A 68 -16.76 -1.94 34.46
C PRO A 68 -17.83 -2.99 34.88
N PRO A 69 -17.81 -4.20 34.31
CA PRO A 69 -18.80 -5.23 34.61
C PRO A 69 -18.51 -5.98 35.93
N PRO A 70 -19.55 -6.43 36.66
CA PRO A 70 -19.40 -7.23 37.88
C PRO A 70 -19.11 -8.72 37.60
N PRO A 71 -18.55 -9.47 38.56
CA PRO A 71 -18.14 -10.87 38.37
C PRO A 71 -19.33 -11.84 38.27
N TRP A 72 -19.22 -12.79 37.35
CA TRP A 72 -20.20 -13.84 37.09
C TRP A 72 -20.36 -14.80 38.27
N ARG A 73 -21.53 -14.77 38.93
CA ARG A 73 -22.02 -15.83 39.83
C ARG A 73 -22.86 -16.83 39.02
N ARG A 74 -22.60 -18.13 39.15
CA ARG A 74 -23.45 -19.21 38.63
C ARG A 74 -24.63 -19.48 39.58
N PRO A 75 -25.88 -19.60 39.10
CA PRO A 75 -26.98 -20.13 39.90
C PRO A 75 -27.06 -21.68 39.87
N PRO A 76 -27.74 -22.28 40.87
CA PRO A 76 -27.64 -23.71 41.21
C PRO A 76 -28.85 -24.53 40.68
N TRP A 77 -29.01 -25.76 41.21
CA TRP A 77 -30.07 -26.78 40.96
C TRP A 77 -29.71 -27.76 39.82
N HIS A 78 -29.58 -29.09 40.02
CA HIS A 78 -30.37 -29.99 40.86
C HIS A 78 -29.54 -31.06 41.61
N ARG A 79 -29.94 -31.29 42.87
CA ARG A 79 -29.65 -32.47 43.69
C ARG A 79 -30.65 -33.59 43.39
N ARG A 80 -30.22 -34.85 43.47
CA ARG A 80 -30.97 -36.02 43.98
C ARG A 80 -29.96 -37.08 44.56
N PRO A 81 -30.41 -37.97 45.47
CA PRO A 81 -29.81 -38.24 46.79
C PRO A 81 -28.96 -39.54 46.88
N PRO A 82 -28.35 -39.87 48.04
CA PRO A 82 -27.25 -40.82 48.15
C PRO A 82 -27.75 -42.26 48.33
N TRP A 83 -27.05 -43.21 47.72
CA TRP A 83 -27.13 -44.62 48.08
C TRP A 83 -25.73 -45.08 48.49
N ASP A 84 -25.62 -45.41 49.77
CA ASP A 84 -24.47 -46.04 50.40
C ASP A 84 -24.32 -47.48 49.88
N PHE A 85 -23.18 -47.77 49.26
CA PHE A 85 -22.62 -49.12 49.22
C PHE A 85 -21.12 -49.04 49.57
N PRO A 86 -20.63 -49.93 50.45
CA PRO A 86 -19.25 -49.89 50.93
C PRO A 86 -18.27 -50.24 49.82
N LEU A 87 -17.20 -49.45 49.70
CA LEU A 87 -16.10 -49.67 48.77
C LEU A 87 -15.26 -50.89 49.22
N PRO A 88 -14.80 -51.75 48.30
CA PRO A 88 -13.85 -52.81 48.61
C PRO A 88 -12.47 -52.22 48.97
N PRO A 89 -11.65 -52.94 49.77
CA PRO A 89 -10.35 -52.45 50.22
C PRO A 89 -9.37 -52.27 49.05
N PRO A 90 -8.40 -51.34 49.17
CA PRO A 90 -7.45 -51.06 48.10
C PRO A 90 -6.51 -52.26 47.88
N PRO A 91 -6.12 -52.55 46.62
CA PRO A 91 -5.12 -53.56 46.35
C PRO A 91 -3.74 -53.12 46.86
N PRO A 92 -2.85 -54.07 47.20
CA PRO A 92 -1.52 -53.79 47.74
C PRO A 92 -0.67 -53.00 46.74
N SER A 93 0.18 -52.12 47.28
CA SER A 93 1.07 -51.24 46.51
C SER A 93 1.98 -52.04 45.58
N LEU A 94 1.71 -51.96 44.28
CA LEU A 94 2.67 -52.32 43.27
C LEU A 94 3.75 -51.24 43.25
N ASN A 95 5.01 -51.67 43.35
CA ASN A 95 6.18 -50.81 43.14
C ASN A 95 6.00 -49.98 41.87
N PRO A 96 6.46 -48.71 41.84
CA PRO A 96 6.40 -47.92 40.61
C PRO A 96 7.10 -48.69 39.48
N PRO A 97 6.51 -48.73 38.28
CA PRO A 97 7.19 -49.32 37.14
C PRO A 97 8.53 -48.60 36.93
N PRO A 98 9.59 -49.30 36.48
CA PRO A 98 10.82 -48.63 36.09
C PRO A 98 10.48 -47.51 35.09
N PRO A 99 11.21 -46.38 35.12
CA PRO A 99 10.93 -45.27 34.23
C PRO A 99 10.88 -45.82 32.80
N GLU A 100 9.74 -45.59 32.15
CA GLU A 100 9.56 -45.81 30.73
C GLU A 100 10.78 -45.23 30.01
N PRO A 101 11.42 -45.95 29.07
CA PRO A 101 12.51 -45.37 28.32
C PRO A 101 11.97 -44.07 27.76
N GLN A 102 12.63 -42.94 28.07
CA GLN A 102 12.43 -41.72 27.33
C GLN A 102 12.50 -42.14 25.87
N GLN A 103 11.37 -42.11 25.15
CA GLN A 103 11.43 -42.10 23.70
C GLN A 103 12.33 -40.92 23.40
N ASP A 104 13.56 -41.22 22.99
CA ASP A 104 14.53 -40.24 22.56
C ASP A 104 13.78 -39.27 21.67
N GLN A 105 13.58 -38.05 22.16
CA GLN A 105 13.24 -36.96 21.26
C GLN A 105 14.32 -37.03 20.19
N PRO A 106 13.97 -37.13 18.90
CA PRO A 106 14.98 -37.27 17.86
C PRO A 106 15.97 -36.12 18.06
N GLN A 107 17.18 -36.47 18.51
CA GLN A 107 18.28 -35.54 18.65
C GLN A 107 18.48 -35.03 17.22
N VAL A 108 18.12 -33.77 16.99
CA VAL A 108 18.29 -33.17 15.68
C VAL A 108 19.79 -33.00 15.52
N VAL A 109 20.43 -33.94 14.83
CA VAL A 109 21.86 -33.88 14.55
C VAL A 109 22.05 -32.80 13.49
N PHE A 110 22.53 -31.65 13.92
CA PHE A 110 22.81 -30.52 13.06
C PHE A 110 24.21 -30.66 12.43
N SER A 111 24.47 -29.91 11.35
CA SER A 111 25.85 -29.73 10.90
C SER A 111 26.63 -28.92 11.94
N GLN A 112 27.95 -29.07 12.00
CA GLN A 112 28.80 -28.35 12.98
C GLN A 112 28.61 -26.83 12.94
N ASP A 113 28.26 -26.26 11.78
CA ASP A 113 27.99 -24.83 11.63
C ASP A 113 26.63 -24.43 12.21
N ILE A 114 25.61 -25.28 12.07
CA ILE A 114 24.28 -25.06 12.65
C ILE A 114 24.35 -25.17 14.19
N ASP A 115 25.08 -26.15 14.72
CA ASP A 115 25.27 -26.29 16.18
C ASP A 115 25.89 -25.02 16.80
N LYS A 116 26.85 -24.38 16.12
CA LYS A 116 27.43 -23.11 16.59
C LYS A 116 26.39 -22.01 16.70
N VAL A 117 25.51 -21.88 15.71
CA VAL A 117 24.45 -20.86 15.68
C VAL A 117 23.44 -21.12 16.78
N VAL A 118 22.94 -22.35 16.91
CA VAL A 118 21.98 -22.73 17.95
C VAL A 118 22.56 -22.50 19.34
N ASN A 119 23.82 -22.89 19.56
CA ASN A 119 24.51 -22.64 20.81
C ASN A 119 24.68 -21.14 21.08
N SER A 120 25.03 -20.34 20.08
CA SER A 120 25.14 -18.88 20.21
C SER A 120 23.81 -18.28 20.67
N VAL A 121 22.71 -18.59 19.96
CA VAL A 121 21.37 -18.09 20.28
C VAL A 121 20.97 -18.47 21.71
N ASN A 122 21.16 -19.73 22.09
CA ASN A 122 20.86 -20.21 23.45
C ASN A 122 21.74 -19.54 24.52
N GLN A 123 23.01 -19.26 24.24
CA GLN A 123 23.96 -18.67 25.21
C GLN A 123 23.86 -17.15 25.33
N ASN A 124 23.57 -16.44 24.25
CA ASN A 124 23.63 -14.98 24.20
C ASN A 124 22.26 -14.32 24.32
N THR A 125 21.16 -15.09 24.25
CA THR A 125 19.80 -14.59 24.45
C THR A 125 19.13 -15.24 25.65
N ALA A 126 18.90 -14.44 26.69
CA ALA A 126 18.38 -14.89 27.99
C ALA A 126 16.99 -15.56 27.90
N ALA A 127 16.18 -15.21 26.90
CA ALA A 127 14.86 -15.81 26.71
C ALA A 127 14.94 -17.32 26.43
N PHE A 128 15.97 -17.79 25.71
CA PHE A 128 16.15 -19.20 25.36
C PHE A 128 16.83 -20.02 26.47
N GLN A 129 17.35 -19.36 27.51
CA GLN A 129 17.90 -20.01 28.70
C GLN A 129 16.82 -20.38 29.73
N ARG A 130 15.60 -19.89 29.54
CA ARG A 130 14.48 -20.19 30.44
C ARG A 130 14.09 -21.66 30.29
N PRO A 131 13.62 -22.32 31.37
CA PRO A 131 13.18 -23.70 31.30
C PRO A 131 12.16 -23.90 30.18
N SER A 132 12.41 -24.89 29.33
CA SER A 132 11.56 -25.25 28.19
C SER A 132 11.42 -24.23 27.04
N GLU A 133 12.27 -23.20 27.00
CA GLU A 133 12.27 -22.17 25.95
C GLU A 133 13.49 -22.24 25.03
N SER A 134 14.30 -23.31 25.07
CA SER A 134 15.51 -23.42 24.23
C SER A 134 15.21 -23.34 22.73
N TYR A 135 16.17 -22.81 21.97
CA TYR A 135 16.03 -22.61 20.53
C TYR A 135 15.87 -23.93 19.76
N ASP A 136 16.43 -25.03 20.26
CA ASP A 136 16.24 -26.37 19.71
C ASP A 136 14.75 -26.75 19.62
N LYS A 137 13.96 -26.38 20.62
CA LYS A 137 12.51 -26.61 20.61
C LYS A 137 11.80 -25.75 19.56
N VAL A 138 12.28 -24.54 19.34
CA VAL A 138 11.76 -23.66 18.29
C VAL A 138 11.98 -24.33 16.94
N ILE A 139 13.18 -24.84 16.68
CA ILE A 139 13.51 -25.55 15.44
C ILE A 139 12.62 -26.80 15.26
N GLN A 140 12.36 -27.57 16.31
CA GLN A 140 11.45 -28.72 16.25
C GLN A 140 10.01 -28.31 15.86
N ILE A 141 9.49 -27.25 16.47
CA ILE A 141 8.15 -26.71 16.14
C ILE A 141 8.12 -26.19 14.70
N MET A 142 9.18 -25.51 14.29
CA MET A 142 9.33 -24.93 12.95
C MET A 142 9.43 -26.00 11.87
N SER A 143 10.25 -27.03 12.07
CA SER A 143 10.34 -28.20 11.17
C SER A 143 8.97 -28.89 11.04
N SER A 144 8.28 -29.11 12.17
CA SER A 144 6.91 -29.65 12.16
C SER A 144 5.93 -28.76 11.39
N TYR A 145 6.10 -27.44 11.46
CA TYR A 145 5.29 -26.49 10.72
C TYR A 145 5.54 -26.55 9.21
N PHE A 146 6.80 -26.54 8.79
CA PHE A 146 7.17 -26.59 7.37
C PHE A 146 6.81 -27.93 6.73
N ASN A 147 7.05 -29.05 7.41
CA ASN A 147 6.63 -30.39 6.95
C ASN A 147 5.13 -30.47 6.63
N ARG A 148 4.28 -29.84 7.47
CA ARG A 148 2.83 -29.78 7.21
C ARG A 148 2.47 -28.91 6.00
N LYS A 149 3.32 -27.97 5.61
CA LYS A 149 3.06 -26.98 4.55
C LYS A 149 3.59 -27.42 3.19
N SER A 150 4.78 -28.00 3.12
CA SER A 150 5.41 -28.43 1.86
C SER A 150 4.88 -29.79 1.38
N GLY A 151 4.36 -30.64 2.29
CA GLY A 151 3.99 -32.02 1.96
C GLY A 151 5.19 -32.94 1.68
N SER A 152 6.41 -32.42 1.81
CA SER A 152 7.70 -33.10 1.66
C SER A 152 8.52 -32.96 2.94
N GLN A 153 9.42 -33.91 3.21
CA GLN A 153 10.29 -33.83 4.37
C GLN A 153 11.23 -32.63 4.22
N TYR A 154 11.15 -31.72 5.18
CA TYR A 154 12.02 -30.58 5.34
C TYR A 154 13.44 -31.07 5.68
N ASP A 155 14.33 -31.01 4.69
CA ASP A 155 15.75 -31.31 4.90
C ASP A 155 16.52 -30.02 5.17
N MET A 156 16.87 -29.81 6.43
CA MET A 156 17.63 -28.65 6.90
C MET A 156 19.04 -28.56 6.30
N ASN A 157 19.58 -29.67 5.76
CA ASN A 157 20.91 -29.73 5.16
C ASN A 157 20.88 -29.60 3.63
N ALA A 158 19.73 -29.81 2.98
CA ALA A 158 19.60 -29.71 1.51
C ALA A 158 19.30 -28.28 1.02
N VAL A 159 18.98 -27.37 1.93
CA VAL A 159 18.63 -25.99 1.60
C VAL A 159 19.90 -25.13 1.58
N ILE A 160 20.61 -25.15 0.47
CA ILE A 160 21.61 -24.12 0.16
C ILE A 160 20.98 -23.22 -0.91
N PRO A 161 20.62 -21.97 -0.61
CA PRO A 161 20.16 -21.04 -1.61
C PRO A 161 21.21 -20.95 -2.73
N SER A 162 20.84 -21.33 -3.96
CA SER A 162 21.65 -21.07 -5.15
C SER A 162 21.54 -19.59 -5.51
N THR A 163 22.01 -18.72 -4.62
CA THR A 163 22.12 -17.30 -4.92
C THR A 163 23.41 -17.11 -5.72
N GLY A 164 23.30 -17.11 -7.05
CA GLY A 164 24.38 -16.67 -7.96
C GLY A 164 24.74 -15.19 -7.83
N ILE A 165 24.48 -14.57 -6.68
CA ILE A 165 24.71 -13.17 -6.35
C ILE A 165 25.51 -13.18 -5.04
N ALA A 166 26.81 -12.92 -5.15
CA ALA A 166 27.67 -12.70 -3.99
C ALA A 166 27.27 -11.39 -3.27
N ASN A 167 27.37 -11.37 -1.95
CA ASN A 167 27.25 -10.19 -1.08
C ASN A 167 25.81 -9.67 -0.83
N ASN A 168 24.90 -10.52 -0.38
CA ASN A 168 23.63 -10.10 0.20
C ASN A 168 23.27 -10.96 1.42
N GLU A 169 22.33 -10.49 2.23
CA GLU A 169 21.83 -11.16 3.45
C GLU A 169 21.41 -12.62 3.20
N MET A 170 20.72 -12.90 2.09
CA MET A 170 20.33 -14.26 1.72
C MET A 170 21.53 -15.19 1.48
N ALA A 171 22.62 -14.67 0.92
CA ALA A 171 23.85 -15.42 0.74
C ALA A 171 24.58 -15.63 2.07
N ALA A 172 24.64 -14.60 2.93
CA ALA A 172 25.20 -14.70 4.28
C ALA A 172 24.42 -15.70 5.15
N ASN A 173 23.11 -15.74 4.98
CA ASN A 173 22.21 -16.63 5.71
C ASN A 173 22.05 -18.01 5.06
N GLY A 174 22.75 -18.30 3.96
CA GLY A 174 22.55 -19.53 3.20
C GLY A 174 22.67 -20.80 4.03
N LYS A 175 23.52 -20.80 5.07
CA LYS A 175 23.71 -21.94 5.99
C LYS A 175 22.70 -21.99 7.15
N ILE A 176 22.08 -20.87 7.50
CA ILE A 176 21.18 -20.76 8.66
C ILE A 176 19.70 -20.59 8.27
N ALA A 177 19.42 -20.37 6.98
CA ALA A 177 18.08 -20.13 6.45
C ALA A 177 17.08 -21.26 6.80
N ALA A 178 17.59 -22.46 7.09
CA ALA A 178 16.78 -23.60 7.48
C ALA A 178 16.42 -23.66 8.98
N ILE A 179 17.17 -22.96 9.83
CA ILE A 179 16.97 -22.94 11.29
C ILE A 179 16.46 -21.59 11.79
N MET A 180 16.32 -20.60 10.90
CA MET A 180 15.71 -19.31 11.17
C MET A 180 14.36 -19.22 10.48
N PHE A 181 13.39 -18.64 11.18
CA PHE A 181 12.09 -18.37 10.58
C PHE A 181 12.22 -17.17 9.64
N GLU A 182 11.70 -17.27 8.41
CA GLU A 182 11.87 -16.24 7.37
C GLU A 182 13.37 -15.89 7.10
N SER A 183 14.28 -16.83 7.36
CA SER A 183 15.75 -16.78 7.17
C SER A 183 16.59 -16.00 8.17
N ASP A 184 16.01 -15.11 8.96
CA ASP A 184 16.73 -14.13 9.80
C ASP A 184 16.04 -13.86 11.14
N MET A 185 14.88 -14.48 11.42
CA MET A 185 14.17 -14.30 12.69
C MET A 185 14.32 -15.50 13.62
N ALA A 186 15.02 -15.28 14.74
CA ALA A 186 15.08 -16.21 15.86
C ALA A 186 13.84 -16.03 16.75
N LEU A 187 12.78 -16.81 16.49
CA LEU A 187 11.53 -16.71 17.23
C LEU A 187 11.59 -17.42 18.59
N THR A 188 10.84 -16.94 19.58
CA THR A 188 10.59 -17.68 20.83
C THR A 188 9.62 -18.84 20.62
N VAL A 189 9.60 -19.81 21.54
CA VAL A 189 8.64 -20.93 21.50
C VAL A 189 7.21 -20.40 21.48
N ALA A 190 6.91 -19.34 22.25
CA ALA A 190 5.61 -18.69 22.26
C ALA A 190 5.26 -18.05 20.90
N GLN A 191 6.21 -17.38 20.26
CA GLN A 191 6.02 -16.79 18.92
C GLN A 191 5.82 -17.87 17.86
N MET A 192 6.69 -18.89 17.82
CA MET A 192 6.61 -19.97 16.84
C MET A 192 5.33 -20.81 17.00
N ASN A 193 4.89 -21.06 18.24
CA ASN A 193 3.60 -21.72 18.49
C ASN A 193 2.42 -20.90 17.96
N LYS A 194 2.46 -19.57 18.05
CA LYS A 194 1.42 -18.71 17.46
C LYS A 194 1.42 -18.87 15.93
N VAL A 195 2.59 -18.83 15.30
CA VAL A 195 2.74 -19.08 13.84
C VAL A 195 2.17 -20.44 13.46
N ALA A 196 2.55 -21.49 14.20
CA ALA A 196 2.18 -22.86 13.91
C ALA A 196 0.69 -23.17 14.12
N LYS A 197 0.06 -22.63 15.18
CA LYS A 197 -1.36 -22.86 15.50
C LYS A 197 -2.30 -22.12 14.57
N ASN A 198 -1.93 -20.91 14.17
CA ASN A 198 -2.90 -20.03 13.54
C ASN A 198 -3.04 -20.24 12.03
N GLY A 199 -2.18 -21.03 11.37
CA GLY A 199 -2.30 -21.54 9.99
C GLY A 199 -2.32 -20.50 8.86
N PHE A 200 -2.88 -19.32 9.13
CA PHE A 200 -3.12 -18.14 8.31
C PHE A 200 -3.46 -16.90 9.18
N ARG A 201 -3.21 -16.91 10.50
CA ARG A 201 -3.72 -15.87 11.43
C ARG A 201 -2.75 -15.38 12.51
N VAL A 202 -1.61 -14.81 12.13
CA VAL A 202 -0.70 -14.11 13.08
C VAL A 202 -0.27 -12.80 12.46
N LYS A 203 0.05 -11.78 13.22
CA LYS A 203 -0.62 -10.53 12.92
C LYS A 203 0.29 -9.45 13.53
N ARG A 204 1.31 -8.97 12.81
CA ARG A 204 2.10 -7.73 13.05
C ARG A 204 3.08 -7.48 11.93
N LYS A 205 3.09 -6.26 11.36
CA LYS A 205 4.30 -5.68 10.75
C LYS A 205 5.28 -5.25 11.85
N MET A 206 4.78 -4.85 13.02
CA MET A 206 5.61 -4.55 14.19
C MET A 206 5.06 -5.19 15.47
N ASN A 207 5.77 -6.17 16.04
CA ASN A 207 5.36 -6.89 17.23
C ASN A 207 5.58 -6.13 18.53
N LEU A 208 4.55 -5.40 18.95
CA LEU A 208 4.48 -4.75 20.28
C LEU A 208 3.72 -5.59 21.34
N ASN A 209 3.53 -6.91 21.15
CA ASN A 209 2.69 -7.71 22.05
C ASN A 209 3.57 -8.24 23.18
N GLY A 210 3.44 -7.64 24.35
CA GLY A 210 4.28 -7.93 25.51
C GLY A 210 5.06 -6.70 25.94
N THR A 211 6.30 -6.89 26.36
CA THR A 211 7.24 -5.82 26.68
C THR A 211 7.75 -5.15 25.40
N THR A 212 7.71 -3.83 25.37
CA THR A 212 8.26 -3.00 24.31
C THR A 212 9.49 -2.30 24.84
N TRP A 213 10.55 -2.22 24.03
CA TRP A 213 11.76 -1.50 24.41
C TRP A 213 11.45 -0.10 24.93
N SER A 214 12.12 0.30 26.01
CA SER A 214 12.20 1.70 26.38
C SER A 214 12.92 2.49 25.29
N ARG A 215 12.66 3.80 25.22
CA ARG A 215 13.35 4.70 24.27
C ARG A 215 14.87 4.63 24.38
N ASN A 216 15.40 4.41 25.57
CA ASN A 216 16.81 4.16 25.80
C ASN A 216 17.05 2.65 25.81
N ILE A 217 17.82 2.14 24.85
CA ILE A 217 18.12 0.72 24.64
C ILE A 217 19.61 0.51 24.90
N PRO A 218 20.00 -0.15 26.00
CA PRO A 218 21.40 -0.49 26.21
C PRO A 218 21.86 -1.53 25.19
N TYR A 219 23.13 -1.44 24.76
CA TYR A 219 23.73 -2.45 23.90
C TYR A 219 25.18 -2.73 24.25
N ARG A 220 25.68 -3.91 23.85
CA ARG A 220 27.05 -4.38 24.07
C ARG A 220 27.59 -5.09 22.83
N PHE A 221 28.91 -5.19 22.74
CA PHE A 221 29.60 -5.95 21.70
C PHE A 221 30.28 -7.18 22.30
N LEU A 222 30.14 -8.34 21.66
CA LEU A 222 30.96 -9.52 21.95
C LEU A 222 32.26 -9.52 21.14
N GLY A 223 32.18 -9.04 19.88
CA GLY A 223 33.35 -8.89 19.01
C GLY A 223 34.17 -7.65 19.35
N THR A 224 35.49 -7.72 19.17
CA THR A 224 36.44 -6.63 19.43
C THR A 224 36.92 -5.90 18.17
N ASP A 225 36.45 -6.30 16.98
CA ASP A 225 36.83 -5.65 15.73
C ASP A 225 36.28 -4.21 15.66
N ALA A 226 37.19 -3.23 15.55
CA ALA A 226 36.84 -1.82 15.61
C ALA A 226 36.04 -1.34 14.39
N ASN A 227 36.30 -1.89 13.20
CA ASN A 227 35.55 -1.51 12.00
C ASN A 227 34.12 -2.04 12.09
N TRP A 228 33.94 -3.30 12.48
CA TRP A 228 32.65 -3.93 12.71
C TRP A 228 31.82 -3.17 13.75
N GLN A 229 32.41 -2.85 14.92
CA GLN A 229 31.76 -2.01 15.94
C GLN A 229 31.38 -0.63 15.41
N THR A 230 32.21 -0.04 14.54
CA THR A 230 31.95 1.27 13.92
C THR A 230 30.77 1.22 12.97
N GLN A 231 30.68 0.19 12.11
CA GLN A 231 29.54 0.02 11.19
C GLN A 231 28.23 -0.13 11.96
N ILE A 232 28.21 -0.94 13.02
CA ILE A 232 27.03 -1.10 13.88
C ILE A 232 26.67 0.21 14.56
N THR A 233 27.65 0.90 15.15
CA THR A 233 27.42 2.19 15.81
C THR A 233 26.87 3.24 14.84
N ASN A 234 27.31 3.25 13.58
CA ASN A 234 26.78 4.13 12.55
C ASN A 234 25.32 3.82 12.21
N ALA A 235 24.95 2.53 12.12
CA ALA A 235 23.57 2.11 11.92
C ALA A 235 22.65 2.46 13.11
N LEU A 236 23.14 2.29 14.35
CA LEU A 236 22.40 2.72 15.54
C LEU A 236 22.19 4.25 15.53
N ARG A 237 23.23 5.02 15.23
CA ARG A 237 23.13 6.49 15.08
C ARG A 237 22.17 6.91 13.98
N TYR A 238 22.01 6.11 12.91
CA TYR A 238 21.01 6.38 11.88
C TYR A 238 19.59 6.37 12.46
N TYR A 239 19.26 5.38 13.30
CA TYR A 239 18.00 5.36 14.03
C TYR A 239 17.87 6.54 15.00
N GLU A 240 18.93 6.89 15.73
CA GLU A 240 18.90 8.01 16.68
C GLU A 240 18.64 9.36 16.00
N ARG A 241 19.22 9.61 14.83
CA ARG A 241 19.00 10.85 14.04
C ARG A 241 17.59 10.93 13.46
N ASN A 242 16.95 9.78 13.25
CA ASN A 242 15.66 9.69 12.59
C ASN A 242 14.50 9.31 13.52
N SER A 243 14.76 9.12 14.81
CA SER A 243 13.75 8.75 15.79
C SER A 243 14.06 9.27 17.19
N CYS A 244 13.16 9.02 18.14
CA CYS A 244 13.38 9.27 19.57
C CYS A 244 14.14 8.15 20.30
N ILE A 245 14.49 7.05 19.61
CA ILE A 245 15.23 5.93 20.21
C ILE A 245 16.68 6.33 20.42
N ARG A 246 17.29 5.88 21.52
CA ARG A 246 18.67 6.12 21.91
C ARG A 246 19.34 4.81 22.28
N PHE A 247 20.51 4.56 21.74
CA PHE A 247 21.29 3.36 22.01
C PHE A 247 22.45 3.70 22.94
N LEU A 248 22.53 3.00 24.07
CA LEU A 248 23.50 3.29 25.12
C LEU A 248 24.54 2.16 25.20
N LEU A 249 25.75 2.42 24.70
CA LEU A 249 26.85 1.47 24.80
C LEU A 249 27.15 1.19 26.27
N ASN A 250 27.10 -0.08 26.67
CA ASN A 250 27.26 -0.53 28.05
C ASN A 250 26.33 0.19 29.04
N GLY A 251 25.15 0.62 28.59
CA GLY A 251 24.15 1.25 29.43
C GLY A 251 23.64 0.34 30.55
N ALA A 252 23.07 0.95 31.59
CA ALA A 252 22.44 0.23 32.69
C ALA A 252 21.09 -0.36 32.28
N GLY A 253 20.72 -1.48 32.90
CA GLY A 253 19.46 -2.19 32.64
C GLY A 253 19.67 -3.71 32.57
N SER A 254 18.62 -4.46 32.88
CA SER A 254 18.60 -5.92 32.73
C SER A 254 18.39 -6.36 31.28
N ASP A 255 17.71 -5.53 30.50
CA ASP A 255 17.34 -5.82 29.11
C ASP A 255 18.23 -5.03 28.17
N TYR A 256 18.95 -5.72 27.28
CA TYR A 256 19.93 -5.08 26.41
C TYR A 256 20.21 -5.92 25.18
N LEU A 257 20.61 -5.24 24.11
CA LEU A 257 21.06 -5.88 22.87
C LEU A 257 22.53 -6.29 22.99
N VAL A 258 22.87 -7.44 22.42
CA VAL A 258 24.25 -7.95 22.36
C VAL A 258 24.56 -8.24 20.91
N PHE A 259 25.47 -7.47 20.33
CA PHE A 259 25.91 -7.71 18.97
C PHE A 259 27.00 -8.78 18.97
N ASN A 260 26.83 -9.79 18.12
CA ASN A 260 27.76 -10.87 17.91
C ASN A 260 28.25 -10.92 16.45
N GLN A 261 29.52 -11.21 16.26
CA GLN A 261 30.10 -11.45 14.94
C GLN A 261 30.01 -12.95 14.62
N GLY A 262 28.77 -13.45 14.56
CA GLY A 262 28.45 -14.86 14.37
C GLY A 262 28.33 -15.29 12.90
N GLU A 263 27.71 -16.45 12.67
CA GLU A 263 27.37 -16.93 11.32
C GLU A 263 26.04 -16.33 10.88
N GLY A 264 26.04 -15.64 9.73
CA GLY A 264 24.86 -14.98 9.16
C GLY A 264 24.41 -13.70 9.88
N CYS A 265 23.33 -13.12 9.35
CA CYS A 265 22.64 -11.94 9.84
C CYS A 265 21.27 -12.37 10.38
N TYR A 266 21.01 -12.18 11.67
CA TYR A 266 19.71 -12.53 12.24
C TYR A 266 19.46 -11.81 13.57
N SER A 267 18.19 -11.77 13.97
CA SER A 267 17.74 -11.11 15.18
C SER A 267 16.47 -11.75 15.73
N SER A 268 16.25 -11.58 17.04
CA SER A 268 14.96 -11.91 17.66
C SER A 268 13.95 -10.78 17.45
N VAL A 269 12.65 -11.12 17.35
CA VAL A 269 11.61 -10.11 17.06
C VAL A 269 11.02 -9.49 18.33
N GLY A 270 11.29 -8.20 18.54
CA GLY A 270 10.84 -7.41 19.70
C GLY A 270 11.73 -7.57 20.93
N GLN A 271 11.29 -7.04 22.08
CA GLN A 271 12.02 -7.16 23.35
C GLN A 271 11.65 -8.46 24.06
N LEU A 272 12.61 -9.38 24.18
CA LEU A 272 12.39 -10.68 24.86
C LEU A 272 12.67 -10.66 26.39
N GLY A 273 13.40 -9.64 26.85
CA GLY A 273 13.85 -9.46 28.24
C GLY A 273 15.16 -10.19 28.54
N GLY A 274 16.06 -9.54 29.29
CA GLY A 274 17.44 -9.96 29.48
C GLY A 274 18.37 -9.57 28.32
N ALA A 275 19.53 -10.21 28.23
CA ALA A 275 20.40 -10.12 27.06
C ALA A 275 19.70 -10.70 25.83
N GLN A 276 19.84 -10.07 24.67
CA GLN A 276 19.30 -10.55 23.39
C GLN A 276 20.30 -10.32 22.27
N GLU A 277 20.67 -11.40 21.59
CA GLU A 277 21.64 -11.40 20.52
C GLU A 277 21.09 -10.77 19.23
N ILE A 278 21.96 -10.03 18.54
CA ILE A 278 21.84 -9.71 17.11
C ILE A 278 23.14 -10.18 16.44
N SER A 279 23.03 -11.13 15.50
CA SER A 279 24.19 -11.58 14.74
C SER A 279 24.39 -10.66 13.54
N ILE A 280 25.59 -10.08 13.44
CA ILE A 280 26.09 -9.36 12.27
C ILE A 280 27.37 -10.08 11.85
N GLY A 281 27.21 -11.17 11.12
CA GLY A 281 28.33 -11.95 10.58
C GLY A 281 29.07 -11.27 9.43
N TYR A 282 30.03 -12.00 8.86
CA TYR A 282 30.77 -11.55 7.68
C TYR A 282 29.83 -11.35 6.48
N GLY A 283 29.91 -10.18 5.85
CA GLY A 283 29.04 -9.78 4.74
C GLY A 283 27.75 -9.10 5.16
N CYS A 284 27.48 -9.00 6.47
CA CYS A 284 26.32 -8.32 7.04
C CYS A 284 26.61 -6.86 7.44
N GLU A 285 27.86 -6.39 7.32
CA GLU A 285 28.33 -5.11 7.87
C GLU A 285 27.94 -3.87 7.04
N THR A 286 26.72 -3.86 6.49
CA THR A 286 26.18 -2.72 5.73
C THR A 286 25.09 -2.01 6.51
N LEU A 287 24.90 -0.71 6.23
CA LEU A 287 23.86 0.08 6.90
C LEU A 287 22.48 -0.55 6.78
N GLY A 288 22.08 -0.98 5.58
CA GLY A 288 20.77 -1.57 5.35
C GLY A 288 20.56 -2.91 6.08
N ILE A 289 21.55 -3.81 6.08
CA ILE A 289 21.44 -5.09 6.79
C ILE A 289 21.43 -4.87 8.31
N ILE A 290 22.34 -4.06 8.85
CA ILE A 290 22.37 -3.83 10.31
C ILE A 290 21.07 -3.16 10.76
N THR A 291 20.56 -2.18 10.01
CA THR A 291 19.27 -1.54 10.35
C THR A 291 18.08 -2.48 10.20
N HIS A 292 18.13 -3.44 9.27
CA HIS A 292 17.16 -4.52 9.14
C HIS A 292 17.11 -5.38 10.42
N GLU A 293 18.25 -5.90 10.86
CA GLU A 293 18.32 -6.75 12.06
C GLU A 293 17.96 -6.02 13.35
N VAL A 294 18.37 -4.76 13.48
CA VAL A 294 17.96 -3.89 14.59
C VAL A 294 16.46 -3.61 14.52
N GLY A 295 15.89 -3.46 13.31
CA GLY A 295 14.46 -3.31 13.13
C GLY A 295 13.68 -4.54 13.61
N HIS A 296 14.14 -5.76 13.35
CA HIS A 296 13.59 -6.97 13.96
C HIS A 296 13.61 -6.91 15.48
N ALA A 297 14.74 -6.53 16.08
CA ALA A 297 14.85 -6.37 17.54
C ALA A 297 13.87 -5.32 18.08
N LEU A 298 13.60 -4.25 17.32
CA LEU A 298 12.58 -3.24 17.64
C LEU A 298 11.14 -3.73 17.41
N GLY A 299 10.98 -4.89 16.77
CA GLY A 299 9.72 -5.61 16.60
C GLY A 299 9.28 -5.77 15.14
N PHE A 300 10.04 -5.28 14.16
CA PHE A 300 9.61 -5.31 12.76
C PHE A 300 9.57 -6.76 12.26
N TRP A 301 8.57 -7.05 11.45
CA TRP A 301 8.45 -8.22 10.61
C TRP A 301 8.62 -7.78 9.17
N HIS A 302 8.82 -8.76 8.29
CA HIS A 302 8.94 -8.48 6.88
C HIS A 302 7.69 -7.88 6.23
N GLU A 303 7.92 -7.00 5.27
CA GLU A 303 6.88 -6.29 4.52
C GLU A 303 6.06 -7.24 3.64
N GLN A 304 6.71 -8.21 2.98
CA GLN A 304 6.02 -9.23 2.19
C GLN A 304 5.26 -10.25 3.06
N ALA A 305 5.30 -10.13 4.38
CA ALA A 305 4.45 -10.93 5.25
C ALA A 305 3.12 -10.21 5.53
N ARG A 306 2.91 -8.95 5.12
CA ARG A 306 1.67 -8.21 5.41
C ARG A 306 0.39 -8.92 4.91
N PRO A 307 -0.76 -8.75 5.60
CA PRO A 307 -2.00 -9.46 5.26
C PRO A 307 -2.55 -9.16 3.86
N GLU A 308 -2.42 -7.92 3.41
CA GLU A 308 -2.91 -7.38 2.16
C GLU A 308 -1.91 -7.47 1.01
N ARG A 309 -0.70 -8.01 1.27
CA ARG A 309 0.40 -8.04 0.29
C ARG A 309 -0.01 -8.55 -1.09
N ASP A 310 -0.98 -9.46 -1.17
CA ASP A 310 -1.34 -10.12 -2.43
C ASP A 310 -2.03 -9.15 -3.41
N SER A 311 -2.36 -7.93 -2.93
CA SER A 311 -2.79 -6.79 -3.76
C SER A 311 -1.61 -6.03 -4.40
N TYR A 312 -0.39 -6.32 -3.98
CA TYR A 312 0.85 -5.62 -4.32
C TYR A 312 1.92 -6.54 -4.90
N VAL A 313 2.01 -7.78 -4.41
CA VAL A 313 2.98 -8.79 -4.87
C VAL A 313 2.32 -10.15 -5.07
N ARG A 314 2.85 -10.91 -6.02
CA ARG A 314 2.52 -12.30 -6.30
C ARG A 314 3.67 -13.19 -5.82
N ILE A 315 3.34 -14.22 -5.04
CA ILE A 315 4.31 -15.21 -4.57
C ILE A 315 4.27 -16.45 -5.48
N ASN A 316 5.35 -16.71 -6.20
CA ASN A 316 5.54 -17.88 -7.05
C ASN A 316 6.13 -19.04 -6.24
N ARG A 317 5.31 -19.71 -5.42
CA ARG A 317 5.79 -20.80 -4.55
C ARG A 317 6.47 -21.93 -5.32
N GLN A 318 6.07 -22.22 -6.56
CA GLN A 318 6.74 -23.24 -7.40
C GLN A 318 8.16 -22.86 -7.82
N ASN A 319 8.57 -21.60 -7.65
CA ASN A 319 9.94 -21.14 -7.91
C ASN A 319 10.79 -21.17 -6.63
N ALA A 320 10.20 -21.41 -5.47
CA ALA A 320 10.93 -21.52 -4.22
C ALA A 320 11.72 -22.84 -4.17
N ILE A 321 12.76 -22.85 -3.35
CA ILE A 321 13.46 -24.08 -2.95
C ILE A 321 12.46 -24.99 -2.22
N ASN A 322 12.45 -26.27 -2.58
CA ASN A 322 11.55 -27.26 -2.00
C ASN A 322 11.70 -27.27 -0.47
N GLY A 323 10.58 -27.16 0.25
CA GLY A 323 10.55 -27.15 1.71
C GLY A 323 10.62 -25.76 2.34
N LEU A 324 10.92 -24.70 1.57
CA LEU A 324 10.94 -23.31 2.05
C LEU A 324 9.69 -22.50 1.67
N GLU A 325 8.65 -23.13 1.13
CA GLU A 325 7.43 -22.43 0.69
C GLU A 325 6.72 -21.74 1.87
N GLY A 326 6.92 -22.25 3.09
CA GLY A 326 6.40 -21.66 4.32
C GLY A 326 7.04 -20.31 4.68
N GLN A 327 8.21 -19.96 4.13
CA GLN A 327 8.87 -18.66 4.34
C GLN A 327 8.10 -17.49 3.68
N PHE A 328 7.07 -17.77 2.89
CA PHE A 328 6.22 -16.76 2.27
C PHE A 328 4.82 -16.73 2.86
N ASP A 329 4.59 -17.23 4.07
CA ASP A 329 3.26 -17.22 4.66
C ASP A 329 2.83 -15.81 5.10
N ARG A 330 1.56 -15.48 4.86
CA ARG A 330 0.99 -14.17 5.23
C ARG A 330 0.71 -14.09 6.71
N ARG A 331 0.80 -12.87 7.21
CA ARG A 331 0.19 -12.42 8.45
C ARG A 331 -1.31 -12.12 8.23
N SER A 332 -2.07 -11.96 9.30
CA SER A 332 -3.51 -11.64 9.29
C SER A 332 -3.75 -10.23 9.83
N TRP A 333 -4.91 -9.66 9.55
CA TRP A 333 -5.30 -8.31 9.97
C TRP A 333 -5.33 -8.07 11.48
N SER A 334 -5.95 -8.94 12.28
CA SER A 334 -6.35 -8.60 13.66
C SER A 334 -5.28 -8.67 14.79
N GLU A 335 -3.99 -8.58 14.49
CA GLU A 335 -2.94 -8.11 15.40
C GLU A 335 -1.96 -7.24 14.58
N VAL A 336 -2.02 -7.14 13.24
CA VAL A 336 -1.21 -6.19 12.47
C VAL A 336 -1.59 -4.75 12.78
N ASN A 337 -0.63 -4.00 13.33
CA ASN A 337 -0.72 -2.56 13.42
C ASN A 337 0.22 -1.94 12.38
N GLU A 338 -0.33 -1.68 11.20
CA GLU A 338 0.32 -0.88 10.16
C GLU A 338 0.19 0.62 10.43
N TYR A 339 -0.52 1.01 11.50
CA TYR A 339 -0.86 2.41 11.81
C TYR A 339 -1.49 3.14 10.62
N SER A 340 -2.22 2.39 9.76
CA SER A 340 -2.80 2.86 8.50
C SER A 340 -1.77 3.39 7.48
N LEU A 341 -0.52 2.94 7.55
CA LEU A 341 0.51 3.25 6.56
C LEU A 341 0.37 2.34 5.32
N PRO A 342 0.62 2.88 4.12
CA PRO A 342 0.51 2.09 2.89
C PRO A 342 1.58 0.99 2.81
N TYR A 343 1.38 0.02 1.92
CA TYR A 343 2.38 -0.97 1.57
C TYR A 343 3.61 -0.30 0.94
N ASP A 344 4.81 -0.64 1.40
CA ASP A 344 6.05 -0.05 0.89
C ASP A 344 6.94 -1.08 0.21
N TYR A 345 6.91 -1.11 -1.12
CA TYR A 345 7.81 -1.95 -1.91
C TYR A 345 9.29 -1.73 -1.56
N GLY A 346 9.67 -0.50 -1.21
CA GLY A 346 11.05 -0.15 -0.91
C GLY A 346 11.43 -0.26 0.56
N SER A 347 10.58 -0.86 1.40
CA SER A 347 10.92 -1.13 2.79
C SER A 347 12.21 -1.95 2.88
N VAL A 348 13.08 -1.61 3.83
CA VAL A 348 14.27 -2.43 4.13
C VAL A 348 13.88 -3.82 4.63
N MET A 349 12.63 -3.98 5.10
CA MET A 349 12.05 -5.25 5.53
C MET A 349 11.39 -6.02 4.39
N HIS A 350 11.49 -5.58 3.13
CA HIS A 350 10.89 -6.30 2.00
C HIS A 350 11.88 -7.28 1.39
N TYR A 351 11.43 -8.50 1.10
CA TYR A 351 12.19 -9.47 0.30
C TYR A 351 12.47 -9.00 -1.13
N GLY A 352 13.58 -9.46 -1.69
CA GLY A 352 13.90 -9.24 -3.10
C GLY A 352 13.15 -10.21 -4.02
N PRO A 353 13.24 -10.00 -5.35
CA PRO A 353 12.51 -10.83 -6.31
C PRO A 353 12.88 -12.32 -6.27
N LYS A 354 14.12 -12.62 -5.87
CA LYS A 354 14.72 -13.96 -5.92
C LYS A 354 14.90 -14.60 -4.54
N SER A 355 14.32 -14.03 -3.48
CA SER A 355 14.42 -14.61 -2.12
C SER A 355 13.96 -16.06 -2.11
N PHE A 356 14.78 -16.98 -1.59
CA PHE A 356 14.54 -18.44 -1.60
C PHE A 356 14.26 -19.08 -2.97
N SER A 357 14.71 -18.47 -4.07
CA SER A 357 14.51 -19.06 -5.39
C SER A 357 15.38 -20.30 -5.59
N ARG A 358 14.82 -21.34 -6.22
CA ARG A 358 15.56 -22.55 -6.62
C ARG A 358 16.47 -22.33 -7.83
N SER A 359 16.38 -21.18 -8.48
CA SER A 359 17.22 -20.82 -9.63
C SER A 359 17.49 -19.32 -9.65
N SER A 360 18.70 -18.95 -10.04
CA SER A 360 19.10 -17.55 -10.22
C SER A 360 18.30 -16.80 -11.30
N THR A 361 17.49 -17.49 -12.11
CA THR A 361 16.69 -16.92 -13.19
C THR A 361 15.19 -16.78 -12.86
N LEU A 362 14.73 -17.39 -11.77
CA LEU A 362 13.32 -17.41 -11.40
C LEU A 362 13.04 -16.43 -10.26
N ASN A 363 11.96 -15.65 -10.39
CA ASN A 363 11.46 -14.82 -9.31
C ASN A 363 10.46 -15.59 -8.46
N THR A 364 10.63 -15.53 -7.14
CA THR A 364 9.69 -16.02 -6.13
C THR A 364 8.72 -14.93 -5.68
N VAL A 365 9.16 -13.67 -5.70
CA VAL A 365 8.35 -12.50 -5.37
C VAL A 365 8.28 -11.59 -6.58
N GLU A 366 7.08 -11.29 -7.05
CA GLU A 366 6.88 -10.42 -8.21
C GLU A 366 5.83 -9.36 -7.90
N PRO A 367 6.16 -8.05 -8.00
CA PRO A 367 5.16 -7.01 -7.88
C PRO A 367 4.06 -7.14 -8.93
N THR A 368 2.82 -6.78 -8.56
CA THR A 368 1.68 -6.79 -9.49
C THR A 368 1.84 -5.72 -10.58
N ASP A 369 2.50 -4.59 -10.29
CA ASP A 369 3.04 -3.68 -11.31
C ASP A 369 4.54 -3.91 -11.45
N ALA A 370 4.94 -4.41 -12.62
CA ALA A 370 6.32 -4.77 -12.94
C ALA A 370 7.32 -3.60 -12.79
N ALA A 371 6.89 -2.33 -12.78
CA ALA A 371 7.80 -1.21 -12.51
C ALA A 371 8.35 -1.16 -11.07
N PHE A 372 7.77 -1.93 -10.14
CA PHE A 372 8.31 -2.07 -8.79
C PHE A 372 9.32 -3.22 -8.65
N ILE A 373 9.61 -3.99 -9.71
CA ILE A 373 10.51 -5.16 -9.62
C ILE A 373 11.90 -4.80 -9.09
N SER A 374 12.37 -3.60 -9.43
CA SER A 374 13.64 -3.02 -9.02
C SER A 374 13.52 -2.17 -7.74
N THR A 375 12.32 -2.04 -7.18
CA THR A 375 12.08 -1.34 -5.90
C THR A 375 12.18 -2.30 -4.71
N ILE A 376 11.71 -3.54 -4.86
CA ILE A 376 11.71 -4.54 -3.78
C ILE A 376 13.11 -5.10 -3.48
N GLY A 377 13.33 -5.54 -2.25
CA GLY A 377 14.62 -6.09 -1.81
C GLY A 377 15.64 -5.04 -1.39
N ASN A 378 15.20 -3.83 -1.03
CA ASN A 378 16.07 -2.76 -0.56
C ASN A 378 16.96 -3.23 0.61
N ARG A 379 18.27 -2.99 0.51
CA ARG A 379 19.29 -3.22 1.54
C ARG A 379 20.28 -2.06 1.65
N ILE A 380 19.87 -0.86 1.23
CA ILE A 380 20.69 0.36 1.30
C ILE A 380 20.47 1.04 2.65
N GLU A 381 19.23 1.39 2.94
CA GLU A 381 18.79 2.07 4.17
C GLU A 381 17.29 1.90 4.41
N PRO A 382 16.79 2.12 5.64
CA PRO A 382 15.35 2.15 5.94
C PRO A 382 14.61 3.16 5.06
N SER A 383 13.43 2.77 4.58
CA SER A 383 12.56 3.67 3.85
C SER A 383 11.97 4.76 4.76
N PHE A 384 11.40 5.81 4.15
CA PHE A 384 10.66 6.82 4.90
C PHE A 384 9.53 6.21 5.74
N LEU A 385 8.83 5.19 5.20
CA LEU A 385 7.73 4.54 5.90
C LEU A 385 8.19 3.59 7.00
N ASP A 386 9.38 3.00 6.90
CA ASP A 386 9.97 2.23 8.01
C ASP A 386 10.22 3.13 9.22
N LEU A 387 10.81 4.30 9.00
CA LEU A 387 11.04 5.30 10.05
C LEU A 387 9.73 5.91 10.57
N LYS A 388 8.77 6.18 9.68
CA LYS A 388 7.44 6.67 10.07
C LYS A 388 6.70 5.66 10.94
N LEU A 389 6.78 4.37 10.62
CA LEU A 389 6.21 3.29 11.43
C LEU A 389 6.86 3.27 12.81
N LEU A 390 8.20 3.29 12.87
CA LEU A 390 8.95 3.31 14.13
C LEU A 390 8.54 4.49 15.01
N ASN A 391 8.50 5.70 14.44
CA ASN A 391 8.17 6.92 15.15
C ASN A 391 6.72 6.97 15.59
N THR A 392 5.81 6.42 14.79
CA THR A 392 4.40 6.30 15.19
C THR A 392 4.25 5.35 16.37
N ALA A 393 5.06 4.29 16.43
CA ALA A 393 5.02 3.30 17.51
C ALA A 393 5.67 3.80 18.82
N PHE A 394 6.85 4.43 18.76
CA PHE A 394 7.64 4.78 19.95
C PHE A 394 7.66 6.27 20.30
N CYS A 395 7.39 7.15 19.34
CA CYS A 395 7.71 8.58 19.44
C CYS A 395 6.49 9.50 19.31
N SER A 396 5.27 8.94 19.24
CA SER A 396 4.03 9.70 19.04
C SER A 396 3.72 10.70 20.16
N ASN A 397 4.32 10.53 21.34
CA ASN A 397 4.14 11.38 22.52
C ASN A 397 5.26 12.41 22.73
N ILE A 398 6.26 12.47 21.85
CA ILE A 398 7.40 13.38 22.00
C ILE A 398 7.00 14.82 21.64
N CYS A 399 6.40 14.99 20.46
CA CYS A 399 5.95 16.28 19.99
C CYS A 399 4.50 16.50 20.42
N THR A 400 4.32 17.31 21.46
CA THR A 400 3.00 17.69 21.99
C THR A 400 2.30 18.69 21.06
N ASN A 401 3.06 19.59 20.45
CA ASN A 401 2.57 20.55 19.46
C ASN A 401 2.52 19.88 18.08
N ARG A 402 1.38 19.97 17.40
CA ARG A 402 1.21 19.44 16.04
C ARG A 402 1.47 20.54 15.03
N ILE A 403 2.52 20.34 14.23
CA ILE A 403 2.75 21.10 12.99
C ILE A 403 2.08 20.38 11.81
N ASN A 404 1.61 21.15 10.82
CA ASN A 404 0.90 20.58 9.67
C ASN A 404 1.89 20.17 8.57
N CYS A 405 2.40 18.95 8.66
CA CYS A 405 3.28 18.38 7.66
C CYS A 405 2.52 18.03 6.37
N GLN A 406 3.04 18.46 5.23
CA GLN A 406 2.49 18.19 3.90
C GLN A 406 3.04 16.88 3.34
N HIS A 407 2.40 16.38 2.27
CA HIS A 407 2.87 15.22 1.51
C HIS A 407 3.21 14.01 2.41
N GLY A 408 2.33 13.67 3.35
CA GLY A 408 2.57 12.54 4.25
C GLY A 408 3.76 12.68 5.22
N GLY A 409 4.37 13.86 5.33
CA GLY A 409 5.36 14.16 6.36
C GLY A 409 4.80 14.01 7.79
N TYR A 410 5.69 13.96 8.77
CA TYR A 410 5.31 13.91 10.20
C TYR A 410 6.29 14.71 11.06
N PRO A 411 5.90 15.20 12.26
CA PRO A 411 6.79 15.97 13.11
C PRO A 411 8.07 15.20 13.46
N ASP A 412 9.23 15.85 13.34
CA ASP A 412 10.51 15.25 13.69
C ASP A 412 10.60 15.08 15.21
N PRO A 413 10.71 13.85 15.75
CA PRO A 413 10.81 13.64 17.19
C PRO A 413 12.08 14.25 17.81
N ASN A 414 13.11 14.56 17.01
CA ASN A 414 14.32 15.24 17.48
C ASN A 414 14.20 16.77 17.38
N ASN A 415 13.25 17.28 16.61
CA ASN A 415 12.99 18.70 16.44
C ASN A 415 11.52 18.96 16.10
N CYS A 416 10.68 19.09 17.13
CA CYS A 416 9.22 19.22 16.96
C CYS A 416 8.76 20.47 16.18
N GLY A 417 9.66 21.42 15.91
CA GLY A 417 9.38 22.57 15.06
C GLY A 417 9.51 22.30 13.55
N GLN A 418 9.94 21.09 13.16
CA GLN A 418 10.20 20.71 11.76
C GLN A 418 9.61 19.34 11.44
N CYS A 419 9.16 19.15 10.20
CA CYS A 419 8.70 17.84 9.72
C CYS A 419 9.86 16.99 9.19
N LYS A 420 9.80 15.67 9.44
CA LYS A 420 10.47 14.67 8.61
C LYS A 420 9.71 14.54 7.30
N CYS A 421 10.43 14.73 6.20
CA CYS A 421 9.87 14.76 4.86
C CYS A 421 10.13 13.47 4.09
N PRO A 422 9.19 13.02 3.23
CA PRO A 422 9.50 11.99 2.25
C PRO A 422 10.67 12.40 1.37
N SER A 423 11.46 11.42 0.92
CA SER A 423 12.60 11.65 0.03
C SER A 423 12.19 12.49 -1.18
N GLY A 424 13.01 13.49 -1.53
CA GLY A 424 12.73 14.44 -2.60
C GLY A 424 11.96 15.69 -2.18
N LEU A 425 11.56 15.82 -0.91
CA LEU A 425 10.96 17.03 -0.36
C LEU A 425 11.75 17.55 0.85
N GLU A 426 11.67 18.86 1.07
CA GLU A 426 12.28 19.55 2.20
C GLU A 426 11.45 20.75 2.66
N GLY A 427 11.94 21.46 3.67
CA GLY A 427 11.26 22.60 4.29
C GLY A 427 10.72 22.26 5.68
N THR A 428 10.17 23.27 6.34
CA THR A 428 9.62 23.09 7.70
C THR A 428 8.41 22.16 7.68
N TYR A 429 7.62 22.21 6.61
CA TYR A 429 6.38 21.46 6.44
C TYR A 429 6.42 20.47 5.27
N CYS A 430 7.59 20.21 4.68
CA CYS A 430 7.75 19.39 3.47
C CYS A 430 7.05 19.97 2.23
N GLU A 431 7.06 21.31 2.14
CA GLU A 431 6.37 22.06 1.10
C GLU A 431 7.22 22.28 -0.17
N ARG A 432 8.55 22.20 -0.04
CA ARG A 432 9.49 22.50 -1.13
C ARG A 432 10.12 21.22 -1.69
N LEU A 433 10.51 21.29 -2.96
CA LEU A 433 11.36 20.28 -3.57
C LEU A 433 12.74 20.29 -2.90
N GLN A 434 13.30 19.12 -2.64
CA GLN A 434 14.62 18.98 -2.03
C GLN A 434 15.70 19.65 -2.90
N THR A 435 16.58 20.42 -2.25
CA THR A 435 17.63 21.18 -2.94
C THR A 435 18.77 20.25 -3.39
N SER A 436 19.20 20.41 -4.64
CA SER A 436 20.35 19.71 -5.23
C SER A 436 21.00 20.54 -6.35
N ASN A 437 22.22 20.17 -6.76
CA ASN A 437 22.97 20.86 -7.83
C ASN A 437 22.37 20.67 -9.23
N CYS A 438 21.36 19.82 -9.33
CA CYS A 438 20.63 19.42 -10.53
C CYS A 438 19.19 19.13 -10.10
N GLY A 439 18.24 19.19 -11.02
CA GLY A 439 16.85 19.04 -10.62
C GLY A 439 16.17 20.36 -10.29
N VAL A 440 14.91 20.48 -10.69
CA VAL A 440 14.10 21.69 -10.53
C VAL A 440 12.62 21.34 -10.48
N GLU A 441 11.81 22.28 -9.97
CA GLU A 441 10.39 22.27 -10.25
C GLU A 441 10.16 22.54 -11.73
N LEU A 442 9.61 21.54 -12.44
CA LEU A 442 9.38 21.63 -13.87
C LEU A 442 8.15 22.51 -14.16
N PRO A 443 8.09 23.14 -15.34
CA PRO A 443 6.89 23.87 -15.75
C PRO A 443 5.66 22.96 -15.67
N ARG A 444 4.52 23.53 -15.25
CA ARG A 444 3.28 22.76 -15.07
C ARG A 444 2.94 21.98 -16.34
N ALA A 445 2.63 20.70 -16.16
CA ALA A 445 2.33 19.80 -17.26
C ALA A 445 0.99 20.19 -17.89
N ASP A 446 1.00 20.51 -19.18
CA ASP A 446 -0.20 20.70 -20.00
C ASP A 446 -0.50 19.42 -20.79
N TYR A 447 -1.44 19.46 -21.73
CA TYR A 447 -1.80 18.29 -22.53
C TYR A 447 -0.77 17.91 -23.62
N THR A 448 0.38 18.59 -23.68
CA THR A 448 1.45 18.30 -24.63
C THR A 448 2.52 17.44 -23.98
N TRP A 449 3.05 16.48 -24.74
CA TRP A 449 4.16 15.65 -24.27
C TRP A 449 5.43 16.49 -24.18
N ARG A 450 6.08 16.44 -23.01
CA ARG A 450 7.37 17.08 -22.74
C ARG A 450 8.36 16.02 -22.28
N ASN A 451 9.62 16.19 -22.66
CA ASN A 451 10.70 15.29 -22.28
C ASN A 451 11.58 15.93 -21.21
N ILE A 452 12.05 15.11 -20.29
CA ILE A 452 13.16 15.39 -19.39
C ILE A 452 14.23 14.33 -19.66
N SER A 453 15.47 14.79 -19.79
CA SER A 453 16.65 13.94 -19.90
C SER A 453 17.66 14.33 -18.84
N TYR A 454 18.27 13.33 -18.21
CA TYR A 454 19.35 13.50 -17.26
C TYR A 454 20.55 12.67 -17.69
N SER A 455 21.75 13.24 -17.48
CA SER A 455 23.03 12.54 -17.52
C SER A 455 23.91 13.13 -16.44
N GLY A 456 24.38 12.30 -15.51
CA GLY A 456 25.25 12.77 -14.44
C GLY A 456 25.48 11.71 -13.36
N SER A 457 26.21 12.09 -12.32
CA SER A 457 26.63 11.22 -11.22
C SER A 457 26.28 11.83 -9.85
N SER A 458 25.13 12.48 -9.77
CA SER A 458 24.70 13.25 -8.60
C SER A 458 23.26 12.94 -8.24
N ASP A 459 22.93 13.15 -6.97
CA ASP A 459 21.55 13.12 -6.51
C ASP A 459 20.79 14.36 -7.01
N CYS A 460 19.67 14.13 -7.69
CA CYS A 460 18.87 15.18 -8.30
C CYS A 460 17.39 14.96 -8.05
N TYR A 461 16.63 16.04 -7.84
CA TYR A 461 15.21 15.98 -7.55
C TYR A 461 14.43 16.87 -8.51
N TRP A 462 13.38 16.34 -9.14
CA TRP A 462 12.44 17.13 -9.95
C TRP A 462 11.01 16.92 -9.45
N ARG A 463 10.18 17.95 -9.67
CA ARG A 463 8.74 17.88 -9.39
C ARG A 463 7.95 18.30 -10.62
N ILE A 464 7.01 17.46 -11.03
CA ILE A 464 6.01 17.77 -12.05
C ILE A 464 4.69 18.04 -11.33
N VAL A 465 3.98 19.10 -11.72
CA VAL A 465 2.63 19.40 -11.24
C VAL A 465 1.71 19.58 -12.44
N ALA A 466 0.54 18.94 -12.43
CA ALA A 466 -0.43 19.06 -13.50
C ALA A 466 -1.06 20.47 -13.54
N ALA A 467 -1.13 21.09 -14.71
CA ALA A 467 -1.70 22.43 -14.89
C ALA A 467 -3.22 22.47 -14.65
N ASN A 468 -3.91 21.36 -14.95
CA ASN A 468 -5.35 21.20 -14.75
C ASN A 468 -5.75 20.80 -13.32
N GLY A 469 -4.77 20.60 -12.42
CA GLY A 469 -5.00 20.08 -11.07
C GLY A 469 -5.41 18.60 -11.02
N GLY A 470 -5.49 17.93 -12.17
CA GLY A 470 -5.73 16.49 -12.30
C GLY A 470 -4.43 15.69 -12.26
N ASN A 471 -4.42 14.50 -12.85
CA ASN A 471 -3.30 13.58 -12.79
C ASN A 471 -2.19 13.91 -13.81
N VAL A 472 -0.99 13.41 -13.56
CA VAL A 472 0.16 13.47 -14.48
C VAL A 472 0.28 12.11 -15.14
N ARG A 473 0.30 12.09 -16.47
CA ARG A 473 0.64 10.92 -17.27
C ARG A 473 2.13 10.98 -17.62
N PHE A 474 2.85 9.88 -17.41
CA PHE A 474 4.29 9.83 -17.64
C PHE A 474 4.74 8.45 -18.13
N GLU A 475 5.92 8.41 -18.72
CA GLU A 475 6.59 7.18 -19.13
C GLU A 475 8.10 7.39 -19.08
N ILE A 476 8.81 6.43 -18.46
CA ILE A 476 10.27 6.34 -18.57
C ILE A 476 10.58 5.58 -19.85
N THR A 477 11.26 6.23 -20.79
CA THR A 477 11.59 5.66 -22.10
C THR A 477 13.03 5.15 -22.18
N TYR A 478 13.91 5.63 -21.30
CA TYR A 478 15.30 5.22 -21.25
C TYR A 478 15.83 5.28 -19.81
N VAL A 479 16.62 4.27 -19.43
CA VAL A 479 17.33 4.19 -18.14
C VAL A 479 18.65 3.47 -18.39
N MET A 480 19.72 4.06 -17.87
CA MET A 480 21.06 3.46 -17.84
C MET A 480 21.74 3.88 -16.55
N TYR A 481 21.61 3.04 -15.52
CA TYR A 481 22.24 3.20 -14.21
C TYR A 481 23.07 1.94 -13.93
N ARG A 482 23.81 1.93 -12.81
CA ARG A 482 24.53 0.74 -12.38
C ARG A 482 23.56 -0.38 -11.99
N CYS A 483 23.60 -1.46 -12.78
CA CYS A 483 22.84 -2.65 -12.49
C CYS A 483 23.30 -3.32 -11.19
N SER A 484 22.38 -3.46 -10.25
CA SER A 484 22.57 -4.24 -9.03
C SER A 484 21.25 -4.89 -8.62
N PRO A 485 21.27 -6.02 -7.90
CA PRO A 485 20.06 -6.71 -7.44
C PRO A 485 19.14 -5.84 -6.56
N VAL A 486 19.71 -4.89 -5.82
CA VAL A 486 18.99 -3.98 -4.92
C VAL A 486 18.82 -2.58 -5.49
N CYS A 487 19.28 -2.34 -6.74
CA CYS A 487 19.33 -1.04 -7.39
C CYS A 487 19.90 0.07 -6.48
N GLU A 488 21.20 0.01 -6.17
CA GLU A 488 21.89 1.04 -5.37
C GLU A 488 21.83 2.44 -6.01
N GLU A 489 21.86 2.50 -7.34
CA GLU A 489 21.68 3.71 -8.14
C GLU A 489 20.41 3.56 -8.97
N PHE A 490 19.59 4.60 -9.07
CA PHE A 490 18.29 4.49 -9.72
C PHE A 490 17.70 5.84 -10.11
N VAL A 491 16.74 5.77 -11.04
CA VAL A 491 15.66 6.77 -11.12
C VAL A 491 14.43 6.23 -10.38
N GLU A 492 13.89 6.99 -9.44
CA GLU A 492 12.67 6.71 -8.68
C GLU A 492 11.57 7.70 -9.07
N ILE A 493 10.38 7.19 -9.38
CA ILE A 493 9.20 8.00 -9.64
C ILE A 493 8.17 7.80 -8.53
N LYS A 494 7.94 8.83 -7.70
CA LYS A 494 6.89 8.83 -6.68
C LYS A 494 5.64 9.49 -7.27
N ALA A 495 4.59 8.69 -7.45
CA ALA A 495 3.37 9.10 -8.16
C ALA A 495 2.09 8.87 -7.33
N GLU A 496 2.24 8.55 -6.05
CA GLU A 496 1.14 8.40 -5.09
C GLU A 496 0.62 9.78 -4.62
N TYR A 497 -0.51 9.81 -3.90
CA TYR A 497 -1.11 11.07 -3.43
C TYR A 497 -0.18 11.89 -2.51
N THR A 498 0.50 11.21 -1.59
CA THR A 498 1.29 11.81 -0.51
C THR A 498 2.78 11.71 -0.77
N HIS A 499 3.24 10.98 -1.79
CA HIS A 499 4.67 10.72 -2.03
C HIS A 499 5.43 10.07 -0.87
N GLU A 500 4.74 9.50 0.13
CA GLU A 500 5.41 8.90 1.30
C GLU A 500 6.00 7.51 1.02
N ALA A 501 5.32 6.70 0.22
CA ALA A 501 5.77 5.36 -0.15
C ALA A 501 6.91 5.40 -1.17
N THR A 502 7.76 4.37 -1.17
CA THR A 502 8.80 4.24 -2.20
C THR A 502 8.16 4.07 -3.58
N GLY A 503 8.68 4.83 -4.54
CA GLY A 503 8.17 4.85 -5.92
C GLY A 503 8.73 3.77 -6.82
N TYR A 504 8.50 3.94 -8.12
CA TYR A 504 9.01 3.06 -9.16
C TYR A 504 10.52 3.28 -9.34
N ARG A 505 11.37 2.38 -8.84
CA ARG A 505 12.82 2.43 -9.02
C ARG A 505 13.23 1.65 -10.25
N GLN A 506 14.11 2.21 -11.08
CA GLN A 506 14.67 1.53 -12.25
C GLN A 506 16.18 1.80 -12.33
N CYS A 507 16.99 0.74 -12.47
CA CYS A 507 18.46 0.85 -12.42
C CYS A 507 19.25 0.11 -13.53
N CYS A 508 18.59 -0.42 -14.57
CA CYS A 508 19.24 -1.24 -15.60
C CYS A 508 18.68 -0.99 -17.00
N ARG A 509 17.38 -1.25 -17.12
CA ARG A 509 16.61 -1.10 -18.34
C ARG A 509 15.29 -0.44 -17.96
N ALA A 510 14.78 0.37 -18.86
CA ALA A 510 13.49 1.00 -18.65
C ALA A 510 12.38 -0.05 -18.65
N VAL A 511 11.50 -0.02 -17.65
CA VAL A 511 10.21 -0.72 -17.71
C VAL A 511 9.23 0.19 -18.43
N LEU A 512 9.13 -0.03 -19.75
CA LEU A 512 8.28 0.76 -20.65
C LEU A 512 6.80 0.66 -20.29
N GLY A 513 6.01 1.62 -20.78
CA GLY A 513 4.58 1.71 -20.53
C GLY A 513 4.20 3.00 -19.80
N GLU A 514 3.13 3.62 -20.30
CA GLU A 514 2.55 4.81 -19.70
C GLU A 514 1.92 4.50 -18.35
N ARG A 515 2.12 5.40 -17.40
CA ARG A 515 1.53 5.37 -16.07
C ARG A 515 0.88 6.71 -15.76
N ILE A 516 -0.08 6.68 -14.84
CA ILE A 516 -0.83 7.84 -14.39
C ILE A 516 -0.62 7.97 -12.89
N SER A 517 -0.26 9.16 -12.42
CA SER A 517 -0.15 9.45 -11.00
C SER A 517 -1.51 9.40 -10.32
N LYS A 518 -1.56 9.03 -9.04
CA LYS A 518 -2.81 9.11 -8.26
C LYS A 518 -3.10 10.55 -7.83
N GLY A 519 -2.07 11.30 -7.45
CA GLY A 519 -2.14 12.72 -7.13
C GLY A 519 -1.94 13.64 -8.34
N ASN A 520 -1.93 14.95 -8.08
CA ASN A 520 -1.72 15.99 -9.10
C ASN A 520 -0.26 16.35 -9.36
N SER A 521 0.65 15.63 -8.72
CA SER A 521 2.08 15.84 -8.83
C SER A 521 2.83 14.52 -8.88
N VAL A 522 4.05 14.58 -9.39
CA VAL A 522 5.00 13.46 -9.46
C VAL A 522 6.37 13.96 -9.03
N LEU A 523 7.04 13.22 -8.16
CA LEU A 523 8.45 13.45 -7.84
C LEU A 523 9.31 12.49 -8.63
N ILE A 524 10.41 13.02 -9.17
CA ILE A 524 11.44 12.26 -9.87
C ILE A 524 12.72 12.41 -9.04
N ILE A 525 13.30 11.30 -8.64
CA ILE A 525 14.52 11.26 -7.85
C ILE A 525 15.55 10.46 -8.62
N SER A 526 16.68 11.07 -8.93
CA SER A 526 17.85 10.36 -9.43
C SER A 526 18.83 10.19 -8.28
N LYS A 527 19.25 8.95 -8.02
CA LYS A 527 20.38 8.60 -7.15
C LYS A 527 21.46 7.99 -8.04
N ALA A 528 22.61 8.65 -8.15
CA ALA A 528 23.68 8.23 -9.05
C ALA A 528 25.05 8.51 -8.41
N THR A 529 25.97 7.55 -8.49
CA THR A 529 27.36 7.68 -8.04
C THR A 529 28.35 7.72 -9.19
N GLN A 530 27.95 7.17 -10.34
CA GLN A 530 28.65 7.23 -11.61
C GLN A 530 27.75 7.86 -12.69
N ASN A 531 28.32 8.14 -13.86
CA ASN A 531 27.56 8.74 -14.96
C ASN A 531 26.40 7.83 -15.39
N SER A 532 25.20 8.22 -14.98
CA SER A 532 23.94 7.52 -15.18
C SER A 532 22.96 8.41 -15.93
N GLN A 533 22.01 7.78 -16.63
CA GLN A 533 21.11 8.48 -17.54
C GLN A 533 19.68 7.98 -17.43
N PHE A 534 18.73 8.90 -17.58
CA PHE A 534 17.34 8.54 -17.88
C PHE A 534 16.71 9.53 -18.84
N VAL A 535 15.69 9.07 -19.55
CA VAL A 535 14.75 9.91 -20.29
C VAL A 535 13.34 9.56 -19.84
N LEU A 536 12.58 10.58 -19.47
CA LEU A 536 11.18 10.47 -19.11
C LEU A 536 10.37 11.48 -19.92
N ARG A 537 9.20 11.07 -20.36
CA ARG A 537 8.21 11.95 -20.98
C ARG A 537 6.99 12.10 -20.08
N TYR A 538 6.39 13.29 -20.05
CA TYR A 538 5.24 13.59 -19.22
C TYR A 538 4.27 14.57 -19.87
N ARG A 539 3.02 14.55 -19.39
CA ARG A 539 1.94 15.50 -19.72
C ARG A 539 0.85 15.46 -18.64
N ALA A 540 -0.07 16.42 -18.64
CA ALA A 540 -1.34 16.29 -17.94
C ALA A 540 -2.16 15.15 -18.54
N ASP A 541 -2.78 14.36 -17.66
CA ASP A 541 -3.73 13.34 -18.07
C ASP A 541 -5.05 13.97 -18.56
N GLY A 542 -5.74 13.26 -19.45
CA GLY A 542 -6.97 13.72 -20.10
C GLY A 542 -6.75 14.42 -21.44
N ASN A 543 -7.87 14.93 -21.98
CA ASN A 543 -7.92 15.60 -23.28
C ASN A 543 -7.88 17.11 -23.10
N ALA A 544 -7.20 17.78 -24.03
CA ALA A 544 -7.22 19.23 -24.08
C ALA A 544 -8.69 19.71 -24.20
N PRO A 545 -9.11 20.70 -23.39
CA PRO A 545 -10.40 21.32 -23.60
C PRO A 545 -10.46 21.87 -25.03
N ALA A 546 -11.62 21.74 -25.67
CA ALA A 546 -11.80 22.23 -27.03
C ALA A 546 -11.32 23.69 -27.13
N PRO A 547 -10.66 24.09 -28.24
CA PRO A 547 -10.24 25.46 -28.43
C PRO A 547 -11.41 26.37 -28.13
N ARG A 548 -11.23 27.36 -27.23
CA ARG A 548 -12.28 28.35 -27.03
C ARG A 548 -12.59 28.95 -28.40
N PRO A 549 -13.86 29.00 -28.83
CA PRO A 549 -14.22 29.69 -30.06
C PRO A 549 -13.60 31.08 -30.02
N ALA A 550 -13.01 31.51 -31.15
CA ALA A 550 -12.32 32.78 -31.26
C ALA A 550 -13.19 33.88 -30.62
N PRO A 551 -12.61 34.78 -29.80
CA PRO A 551 -13.38 35.89 -29.26
C PRO A 551 -14.07 36.59 -30.42
N ALA A 552 -15.40 36.73 -30.32
CA ALA A 552 -16.17 37.42 -31.34
C ALA A 552 -15.49 38.77 -31.64
N PRO A 553 -15.39 39.17 -32.92
CA PRO A 553 -14.78 40.44 -33.27
C PRO A 553 -15.38 41.54 -32.40
N ARG A 554 -14.52 42.37 -31.80
CA ARG A 554 -14.98 43.50 -30.98
C ARG A 554 -16.05 44.25 -31.78
N PRO A 555 -17.27 44.46 -31.23
CA PRO A 555 -18.21 45.34 -31.88
C PRO A 555 -17.52 46.69 -32.08
N ALA A 556 -17.62 47.22 -33.31
CA ALA A 556 -17.09 48.53 -33.67
C ALA A 556 -17.53 49.58 -32.64
N PRO A 557 -16.72 50.62 -32.37
CA PRO A 557 -17.07 51.65 -31.39
C PRO A 557 -18.46 52.21 -31.70
N VAL A 558 -19.40 51.96 -30.78
CA VAL A 558 -20.75 52.49 -30.86
C VAL A 558 -20.65 53.99 -30.66
N ARG A 559 -20.93 54.77 -31.72
CA ARG A 559 -21.21 56.20 -31.59
C ARG A 559 -22.38 56.36 -30.62
N VAL A 560 -22.13 57.07 -29.51
CA VAL A 560 -23.17 57.45 -28.54
C VAL A 560 -24.20 58.31 -29.27
N PRO A 561 -25.47 57.89 -29.40
CA PRO A 561 -26.54 58.77 -29.89
C PRO A 561 -26.93 59.75 -28.78
N PRO A 562 -27.40 60.96 -29.13
CA PRO A 562 -27.84 61.94 -28.15
C PRO A 562 -29.01 61.42 -27.28
N PRO A 563 -29.17 61.93 -26.05
CA PRO A 563 -30.18 61.45 -25.11
C PRO A 563 -31.58 61.56 -25.72
N ARG A 564 -32.31 60.44 -25.73
CA ARG A 564 -33.72 60.39 -26.13
C ARG A 564 -34.56 61.07 -25.06
N SER A 565 -35.27 62.14 -25.43
CA SER A 565 -36.37 62.66 -24.61
C SER A 565 -37.60 61.77 -24.80
N PHE A 566 -38.21 61.33 -23.70
CA PHE A 566 -39.42 60.51 -23.71
C PHE A 566 -40.67 61.37 -23.51
N SER A 567 -41.75 61.06 -24.23
CA SER A 567 -43.02 61.80 -24.12
C SER A 567 -43.82 61.35 -22.90
N LEU A 568 -44.35 62.32 -22.14
CA LEU A 568 -45.28 62.10 -21.03
C LEU A 568 -46.73 61.86 -21.50
N GLN A 569 -46.97 61.95 -22.82
CA GLN A 569 -48.29 61.67 -23.37
C GLN A 569 -48.53 60.17 -23.51
N TRP A 570 -49.80 59.77 -23.41
CA TRP A 570 -50.20 58.40 -23.68
C TRP A 570 -49.93 58.04 -25.14
N SER A 571 -49.36 56.86 -25.36
CA SER A 571 -49.32 56.26 -26.69
C SER A 571 -50.73 56.08 -27.25
N GLY A 572 -50.82 55.90 -28.57
CA GLY A 572 -52.01 55.31 -29.18
C GLY A 572 -52.34 53.96 -28.52
N TRP A 573 -53.61 53.57 -28.57
CA TRP A 573 -54.01 52.23 -28.16
C TRP A 573 -53.41 51.20 -29.13
N THR A 574 -52.91 50.09 -28.61
CA THR A 574 -52.48 48.96 -29.44
C THR A 574 -53.64 48.38 -30.22
N GLY A 575 -53.35 47.54 -31.22
CA GLY A 575 -54.36 46.65 -31.82
C GLY A 575 -55.02 45.77 -30.75
N CYS A 576 -56.28 45.38 -30.99
CA CYS A 576 -57.01 44.50 -30.07
C CYS A 576 -56.37 43.10 -30.08
N SER A 577 -56.18 42.51 -28.91
CA SER A 577 -55.53 41.19 -28.81
C SER A 577 -56.35 40.06 -29.45
N GLU A 578 -57.66 40.22 -29.55
CA GLU A 578 -58.57 39.24 -30.13
C GLU A 578 -59.53 39.92 -31.10
N ASN A 579 -59.90 39.24 -32.18
CA ASN A 579 -60.70 39.84 -33.25
C ASN A 579 -62.21 39.87 -32.94
N CYS A 580 -62.69 39.13 -31.93
CA CYS A 580 -64.10 39.03 -31.55
C CYS A 580 -64.26 38.37 -30.16
N GLY A 581 -65.48 38.36 -29.61
CA GLY A 581 -65.87 37.56 -28.44
C GLY A 581 -65.75 38.24 -27.08
N SER A 582 -65.56 39.57 -27.02
CA SER A 582 -65.41 40.34 -25.75
C SER A 582 -64.22 39.93 -24.86
N CYS A 583 -63.28 39.13 -25.37
CA CYS A 583 -62.03 38.75 -24.65
C CYS A 583 -60.81 39.56 -25.12
N GLY A 584 -60.99 40.43 -26.11
CA GLY A 584 -59.92 41.28 -26.63
C GLY A 584 -59.54 42.39 -25.65
N THR A 585 -58.24 42.64 -25.50
CA THR A 585 -57.73 43.78 -24.73
C THR A 585 -56.82 44.64 -25.60
N GLN A 586 -56.93 45.96 -25.42
CA GLN A 586 -55.95 46.93 -25.91
C GLN A 586 -55.29 47.57 -24.71
N PHE A 587 -54.02 47.94 -24.86
CA PHE A 587 -53.34 48.75 -23.86
C PHE A 587 -52.67 49.95 -24.50
N ARG A 588 -52.38 50.95 -23.67
CA ARG A 588 -51.51 52.07 -24.01
C ARG A 588 -50.61 52.37 -22.84
N THR A 589 -49.47 52.98 -23.11
CA THR A 589 -48.45 53.27 -22.11
C THR A 589 -48.04 54.73 -22.17
N ARG A 590 -47.68 55.31 -21.03
CA ARG A 590 -46.95 56.58 -20.96
C ARG A 590 -45.78 56.48 -20.01
N CYS A 591 -44.74 57.26 -20.25
CA CYS A 591 -43.65 57.44 -19.32
C CYS A 591 -44.08 58.39 -18.18
N THR A 592 -43.52 58.22 -16.98
CA THR A 592 -43.74 59.13 -15.85
C THR A 592 -42.71 60.25 -15.77
N SER A 593 -41.59 60.11 -16.50
CA SER A 593 -40.52 61.09 -16.61
C SER A 593 -40.06 61.23 -18.07
N THR A 594 -39.56 62.42 -18.44
CA THR A 594 -38.99 62.72 -19.77
C THR A 594 -37.57 62.19 -19.94
N THR A 595 -36.91 61.77 -18.85
CA THR A 595 -35.51 61.30 -18.83
C THR A 595 -35.36 59.82 -18.51
N ASP A 596 -36.41 59.16 -17.97
CA ASP A 596 -36.42 57.74 -17.66
C ASP A 596 -37.81 57.14 -17.91
N CYS A 597 -37.86 56.08 -18.73
CA CYS A 597 -39.06 55.31 -19.03
C CYS A 597 -38.89 53.82 -18.67
N SER A 598 -38.02 53.50 -17.71
CA SER A 598 -37.77 52.15 -17.23
C SER A 598 -39.03 51.46 -16.66
N ARG A 599 -40.02 52.24 -16.22
CA ARG A 599 -41.30 51.74 -15.68
C ARG A 599 -42.50 52.55 -16.21
N PRO A 600 -42.97 52.32 -17.45
CA PRO A 600 -44.11 53.04 -17.99
C PRO A 600 -45.41 52.62 -17.30
N VAL A 601 -46.32 53.58 -17.10
CA VAL A 601 -47.67 53.30 -16.59
C VAL A 601 -48.51 52.75 -17.72
N ARG A 602 -49.18 51.62 -17.49
CA ARG A 602 -50.03 50.92 -18.47
C ARG A 602 -51.51 51.09 -18.15
N GLN A 603 -52.30 51.47 -19.14
CA GLN A 603 -53.76 51.46 -19.08
C GLN A 603 -54.30 50.40 -20.04
N THR A 604 -55.26 49.60 -19.60
CA THR A 604 -55.88 48.51 -20.40
C THR A 604 -57.38 48.74 -20.52
N ARG A 605 -57.96 48.41 -21.68
CA ARG A 605 -59.42 48.38 -21.90
C ARG A 605 -59.82 47.17 -22.74
N VAL A 606 -61.09 46.78 -22.65
CA VAL A 606 -61.69 45.71 -23.46
C VAL A 606 -62.04 46.24 -24.86
N CYS A 607 -61.90 45.39 -25.88
CA CYS A 607 -62.18 45.69 -27.28
C CYS A 607 -62.83 44.48 -27.98
N ASN A 608 -63.41 44.70 -29.16
CA ASN A 608 -64.08 43.69 -30.00
C ASN A 608 -65.16 42.90 -29.24
N THR A 609 -66.14 43.66 -28.73
CA THR A 609 -67.27 43.16 -27.92
C THR A 609 -68.35 42.42 -28.71
N GLN A 610 -68.16 42.24 -30.01
CA GLN A 610 -69.09 41.53 -30.89
C GLN A 610 -68.84 40.01 -30.83
N PRO A 611 -69.87 39.16 -30.82
CA PRO A 611 -69.71 37.71 -30.85
C PRO A 611 -68.91 37.24 -32.07
N CYS A 612 -68.04 36.25 -31.89
CA CYS A 612 -67.36 35.62 -33.03
C CYS A 612 -68.36 34.88 -33.92
N ALA A 613 -68.19 35.00 -35.25
CA ALA A 613 -68.95 34.19 -36.21
C ALA A 613 -68.68 32.69 -35.98
N GLN A 614 -69.71 31.86 -36.17
CA GLN A 614 -69.61 30.41 -35.96
C GLN A 614 -68.49 29.80 -36.81
N GLY A 615 -67.58 29.04 -36.19
CA GLY A 615 -66.53 28.29 -36.87
C GLY A 615 -65.11 28.88 -36.84
N ALA A 616 -64.87 30.02 -36.19
CA ALA A 616 -63.53 30.61 -36.08
C ALA A 616 -62.97 30.56 -34.66
N THR A 617 -62.38 29.43 -34.25
CA THR A 617 -61.63 29.34 -32.98
C THR A 617 -60.27 28.67 -33.15
N ARG A 618 -59.20 29.48 -33.18
CA ARG A 618 -57.86 29.08 -32.73
C ARG A 618 -57.41 30.08 -31.65
N GLY A 619 -57.73 29.78 -30.40
CA GLY A 619 -57.31 30.55 -29.22
C GLY A 619 -56.26 29.79 -28.40
N LYS A 620 -55.22 30.49 -27.95
CA LYS A 620 -54.02 29.93 -27.30
C LYS A 620 -54.29 29.44 -25.87
N ARG A 621 -53.62 28.32 -25.55
CA ARG A 621 -53.64 27.51 -24.32
C ARG A 621 -53.10 28.20 -23.03
N SER A 622 -52.62 29.44 -23.10
CA SER A 622 -51.76 30.03 -22.05
C SER A 622 -52.48 30.76 -20.91
N VAL A 623 -53.80 30.61 -20.74
CA VAL A 623 -54.57 31.29 -19.66
C VAL A 623 -55.13 30.30 -18.63
N LEU A 624 -54.95 28.99 -18.80
CA LEU A 624 -55.53 27.97 -17.90
C LEU A 624 -54.51 27.09 -17.15
N GLU A 625 -53.20 27.35 -17.28
CA GLU A 625 -52.16 26.48 -16.72
C GLU A 625 -51.64 26.87 -15.32
N GLU A 626 -52.17 27.91 -14.66
CA GLU A 626 -51.59 28.35 -13.36
C GLU A 626 -52.35 27.93 -12.08
N GLN A 627 -53.44 27.12 -12.13
CA GLN A 627 -54.18 26.80 -10.90
C GLN A 627 -54.72 25.38 -10.66
N ILE A 628 -54.41 24.33 -11.45
CA ILE A 628 -54.93 22.98 -11.11
C ILE A 628 -53.90 21.86 -11.38
N ALA A 629 -53.47 21.19 -10.30
CA ALA A 629 -52.60 20.01 -10.31
C ALA A 629 -53.39 18.71 -10.69
N PRO A 630 -52.76 17.54 -10.92
CA PRO A 630 -52.81 16.86 -12.21
C PRO A 630 -53.63 15.56 -12.14
N ARG A 631 -54.82 15.53 -12.76
CA ARG A 631 -55.44 14.28 -13.24
C ARG A 631 -56.29 14.58 -14.47
N VAL A 632 -56.00 13.83 -15.55
CA VAL A 632 -56.83 13.51 -16.74
C VAL A 632 -56.01 13.71 -18.03
N LYS A 633 -55.80 12.59 -18.72
CA LYS A 633 -55.16 12.50 -20.03
C LYS A 633 -56.03 13.16 -21.11
N ARG A 634 -55.34 13.76 -22.07
CA ARG A 634 -55.81 14.44 -23.28
C ARG A 634 -56.79 13.57 -24.09
N TYR A 635 -57.89 14.19 -24.57
CA TYR A 635 -58.39 14.14 -25.95
C TYR A 635 -59.56 15.14 -26.10
N GLY A 636 -59.62 15.88 -27.20
CA GLY A 636 -60.81 16.60 -27.66
C GLY A 636 -60.92 18.08 -27.25
N GLU A 637 -61.16 18.93 -28.24
CA GLU A 637 -61.28 20.38 -28.20
C GLU A 637 -62.51 20.86 -27.40
N TRP A 638 -62.41 21.94 -26.63
CA TRP A 638 -63.59 22.62 -26.03
C TRP A 638 -63.60 24.11 -26.36
N CYS A 639 -64.70 24.55 -26.94
CA CYS A 639 -64.97 25.89 -27.47
C CYS A 639 -65.20 26.96 -26.39
N CYS A 640 -64.88 28.21 -26.72
CA CYS A 640 -65.36 29.42 -26.07
C CYS A 640 -66.90 29.46 -26.08
N ALA A 641 -67.55 29.03 -25.00
CA ALA A 641 -68.98 29.18 -24.82
C ALA A 641 -69.29 30.58 -24.23
N ARG A 642 -70.10 31.34 -24.99
CA ARG A 642 -70.85 32.57 -24.64
C ARG A 642 -70.61 33.15 -23.23
N PHE A 643 -69.78 34.20 -23.16
CA PHE A 643 -69.72 35.12 -22.01
C PHE A 643 -70.47 36.41 -22.36
N VAL A 644 -71.21 36.96 -21.40
CA VAL A 644 -71.84 38.29 -21.53
C VAL A 644 -71.23 39.22 -20.49
N LEU A 645 -70.98 40.46 -20.88
CA LEU A 645 -70.43 41.50 -20.00
C LEU A 645 -71.53 41.97 -19.04
N SER A 646 -71.43 41.64 -17.75
CA SER A 646 -72.29 42.19 -16.71
C SER A 646 -71.44 42.93 -15.69
N ARG A 647 -71.70 44.23 -15.51
CA ARG A 647 -70.99 45.12 -14.55
C ARG A 647 -69.45 45.08 -14.65
N GLY A 648 -68.92 44.94 -15.87
CA GLY A 648 -67.48 45.00 -16.14
C GLY A 648 -66.71 43.69 -15.90
N VAL A 649 -67.39 42.57 -15.64
CA VAL A 649 -66.79 41.23 -15.50
C VAL A 649 -67.44 40.27 -16.51
N CYS A 650 -66.64 39.41 -17.15
CA CYS A 650 -67.13 38.37 -18.06
C CYS A 650 -67.70 37.19 -17.26
N VAL A 651 -68.98 36.89 -17.40
CA VAL A 651 -69.67 35.80 -16.70
C VAL A 651 -70.17 34.76 -17.72
N PRO A 652 -69.98 33.44 -17.50
CA PRO A 652 -70.43 32.41 -18.44
C PRO A 652 -71.96 32.27 -18.42
N VAL A 653 -72.57 32.14 -19.60
CA VAL A 653 -74.01 31.89 -19.73
C VAL A 653 -74.28 30.40 -19.52
N ARG A 654 -74.92 30.01 -18.41
CA ARG A 654 -75.44 28.64 -18.19
C ARG A 654 -76.80 28.50 -18.87
N ASN A 655 -76.91 27.59 -19.82
CA ASN A 655 -78.20 27.02 -20.24
C ASN A 655 -78.14 25.51 -19.99
N GLY A 656 -78.94 25.01 -19.04
CA GLY A 656 -79.11 23.59 -18.70
C GLY A 656 -78.06 23.05 -17.75
#